data_AF-A0A1E5JMT1-F1
#
_entry.id   AF-A0A1E5JMT1-F1
#
_cell.length_a   1.000
_cell.length_b   1.000
_cell.length_c   1.000
_cell.angle_alpha   90.00
_cell.angle_beta   90.00
_cell.angle_gamma   90.00
#
_symmetry.space_group_name_H-M   'P 1'
#
loop_
_entity.id
_entity.type
_entity.pdbx_description
1 polymer ?
#
loop_
_entity_poly.entity_id
_entity_poly.type
_entity_poly.pdbx_seq_one_letter_code
_entity_poly.pdbx_strand_id
1 'polypeptide(L)'
;MLGLEQSAPAASPLAFVWGAEKYPEDVQQNHDQFGQGHSLTGASDTYTAAGSLYFSDPVYQAKLLLEKGVFPPDKYGAMQVKVTDENWPKIKEFLELLRAQSDEINKEQLLELLLTKPSTAKPAKDEYKSYIALDFQSYLKRVYQVFISEAELDTESQLRFLALQTNLSVTIKKLQQGQIENYELFKEQIKEMIGIKNIPPEYRKAIIRIQQLFELQIEIDPQLNQTHQELLLRNQYDDLQEESKIILEKLAEIKRHFREQPPTKEQIELQAFLLQLDMQIMELENPFASKEPVDLESSWVMCTIPISINTESIEKLRQTIERAKELTRQSPLKGREGVSFPQVLSGWQEKLLPLSQINLIDYTELNLNDLAKQFNEYIVFLAQQAETLNLWEHDSSQTTNLLVEYSDKNSKLYGGYAFVAQYRESTILRNLFSLDQSTLGTLRFMPYEAPAARYSEQFPESYWSKVTALLTAGADVIAMLRTLQNLQALNSSWEDMSRTATSLKEAMERFEKAREAVAKHPAKISEEAPKVVFESPFFYPISDEALKTMNGVQLATICLEELNAKTPSILVKRITSNQEFWQCMNLALETEQVDFKRRKENVTQKIAVLHQIRHFWELVDQFKESSVLQTKERFLGEMQLLSQECPLIFSANEVIKEAQAEFMQLQEFLLLLHNLVEEPDQYRALQVLEQEYQKLTENERKSYKPQLIDEKKRVCQFYLDKINASETMEEKRENFALFSQLFDKLPVQSKEIFKAEYDVKQKEDSLFALHSHLAQASSVAAKQQVFENKSFSTIIENFSGLSNKVTSECAKKVHKQTTRTKAIYETLLGDNAIKLEDQSDRVDTLLKELETVLDSIIDSNLQSQLIDASLHDETFKQAILKKVEANSKEEAHTKFTSELIQDLLSLKKFRDQKINLSKEKNYDSDYDQSVNQFYGKALDIRLSSDPLQKQVKDILDTANTEFSHRNDRLRFVADVAMVVSAFALVGIFIGLGRLALGKTLFFSDAKTDREEELKDKWIVKDLPKDESDVCIITAPAA
;
A
#
# COMPACT_ATOMS: atom_id res chain seq x y z
N MET A 1 -74.84 31.64 -24.51
CA MET A 1 -74.94 33.01 -23.99
C MET A 1 -74.11 33.10 -22.71
N LEU A 2 -72.80 32.89 -22.86
CA LEU A 2 -71.78 32.99 -21.81
C LEU A 2 -70.93 34.18 -22.24
N GLY A 3 -70.95 35.30 -21.50
CA GLY A 3 -70.11 36.46 -21.86
C GLY A 3 -70.63 37.86 -21.55
N LEU A 4 -71.62 38.06 -20.67
CA LEU A 4 -72.07 39.41 -20.28
C LEU A 4 -71.94 39.76 -18.79
N GLU A 5 -71.40 38.86 -17.97
CA GLU A 5 -71.06 39.14 -16.58
C GLU A 5 -69.58 38.83 -16.35
N GLN A 6 -68.71 39.67 -16.90
CA GLN A 6 -67.33 39.76 -16.41
C GLN A 6 -67.27 40.88 -15.37
N SER A 7 -67.71 40.60 -14.16
CA SER A 7 -67.26 41.37 -12.99
C SER A 7 -65.81 40.95 -12.72
N ALA A 8 -64.86 41.82 -13.00
CA ALA A 8 -63.51 41.69 -12.45
C ALA A 8 -63.63 41.59 -10.91
N PRO A 9 -62.80 40.78 -10.23
CA PRO A 9 -62.91 40.58 -8.80
C PRO A 9 -62.77 41.94 -8.10
N ALA A 10 -63.83 42.37 -7.42
CA ALA A 10 -63.71 43.50 -6.50
C ALA A 10 -62.70 43.10 -5.43
N ALA A 11 -61.67 43.92 -5.21
CA ALA A 11 -60.77 43.71 -4.09
C ALA A 11 -61.59 43.63 -2.80
N SER A 12 -61.38 42.56 -2.02
CA SER A 12 -62.03 42.38 -0.71
C SER A 12 -61.82 43.64 0.15
N PRO A 13 -62.81 44.12 0.91
CA PRO A 13 -62.63 45.21 1.88
C PRO A 13 -61.47 44.99 2.86
N LEU A 14 -61.03 43.74 3.07
CA LEU A 14 -59.80 43.39 3.81
C LEU A 14 -58.51 43.89 3.13
N ALA A 15 -58.47 43.97 1.79
CA ALA A 15 -57.34 44.55 1.05
C ALA A 15 -57.19 46.07 1.30
N PHE A 16 -58.29 46.76 1.64
CA PHE A 16 -58.29 48.16 2.07
C PHE A 16 -57.70 48.35 3.49
N VAL A 17 -57.80 47.33 4.35
CA VAL A 17 -57.34 47.38 5.74
C VAL A 17 -55.88 46.90 5.86
N TRP A 18 -55.48 45.84 5.14
CA TRP A 18 -54.16 45.21 5.24
C TRP A 18 -53.23 45.42 4.04
N GLY A 19 -53.69 46.08 2.98
CA GLY A 19 -52.95 46.23 1.73
C GLY A 19 -53.16 45.01 0.82
N ALA A 20 -53.36 45.25 -0.47
CA ALA A 20 -53.46 44.19 -1.46
C ALA A 20 -52.10 43.49 -1.65
N GLU A 21 -52.10 42.20 -1.98
CA GLU A 21 -50.93 41.55 -2.57
C GLU A 21 -50.51 42.30 -3.85
N LYS A 22 -49.21 42.51 -4.02
CA LYS A 22 -48.68 43.14 -5.23
C LYS A 22 -48.92 42.23 -6.42
N TYR A 23 -49.85 42.61 -7.30
CA TYR A 23 -49.98 42.00 -8.62
C TYR A 23 -48.73 42.29 -9.49
N PRO A 24 -48.44 41.46 -10.50
CA PRO A 24 -47.34 41.64 -11.45
C PRO A 24 -47.31 43.05 -12.11
N GLU A 25 -46.13 43.53 -12.53
CA GLU A 25 -45.89 44.89 -13.06
C GLU A 25 -46.67 45.22 -14.35
N ASP A 26 -47.21 44.22 -15.02
CA ASP A 26 -47.94 44.27 -16.29
C ASP A 26 -49.46 44.51 -16.14
N VAL A 27 -49.94 44.67 -14.91
CA VAL A 27 -51.33 45.08 -14.57
C VAL A 27 -51.34 46.55 -14.16
N GLN A 28 -52.32 47.33 -14.65
CA GLN A 28 -52.39 48.78 -14.42
C GLN A 28 -52.55 49.10 -12.90
N GLN A 29 -51.46 49.53 -12.24
CA GLN A 29 -51.46 49.88 -10.81
C GLN A 29 -51.72 51.38 -10.56
N ASN A 30 -52.34 51.68 -9.42
CA ASN A 30 -52.47 53.01 -8.77
C ASN A 30 -53.55 53.99 -9.27
N HIS A 31 -54.56 53.56 -10.04
CA HIS A 31 -55.60 54.48 -10.56
C HIS A 31 -57.06 54.01 -10.38
N ASP A 32 -57.30 52.83 -9.82
CA ASP A 32 -58.64 52.34 -9.50
C ASP A 32 -58.76 51.98 -8.00
N GLN A 33 -59.84 52.47 -7.41
CA GLN A 33 -60.14 52.39 -5.99
C GLN A 33 -60.64 51.00 -5.58
N PHE A 34 -61.24 50.22 -6.48
CA PHE A 34 -61.85 48.92 -6.14
C PHE A 34 -61.05 47.70 -6.62
N GLY A 35 -59.79 47.92 -7.05
CA GLY A 35 -58.88 46.85 -7.45
C GLY A 35 -59.22 46.20 -8.79
N GLN A 36 -60.00 46.86 -9.65
CA GLN A 36 -60.26 46.43 -11.03
C GLN A 36 -59.04 46.74 -11.90
N GLY A 37 -57.93 46.03 -11.64
CA GLY A 37 -56.76 46.08 -12.49
C GLY A 37 -57.07 45.51 -13.87
N HIS A 38 -56.74 46.26 -14.93
CA HIS A 38 -56.79 45.75 -16.30
C HIS A 38 -55.40 45.32 -16.76
N SER A 39 -55.36 44.22 -17.52
CA SER A 39 -54.22 43.91 -18.36
C SER A 39 -54.14 44.96 -19.47
N LEU A 40 -52.97 45.61 -19.61
CA LEU A 40 -52.69 46.52 -20.73
C LEU A 40 -52.57 45.78 -22.08
N THR A 41 -52.64 44.45 -22.06
CA THR A 41 -52.45 43.56 -23.22
C THR A 41 -53.71 42.75 -23.58
N GLY A 42 -54.80 42.88 -22.82
CA GLY A 42 -56.09 42.21 -23.06
C GLY A 42 -57.14 43.14 -23.69
N ALA A 43 -58.07 42.56 -24.47
CA ALA A 43 -59.02 43.21 -25.38
C ALA A 43 -60.06 44.19 -24.76
N SER A 44 -59.61 45.27 -24.14
CA SER A 44 -60.43 46.45 -23.81
C SER A 44 -60.02 47.60 -24.72
N ASP A 45 -60.99 48.22 -25.42
CA ASP A 45 -60.70 49.38 -26.27
C ASP A 45 -60.27 50.61 -25.45
N THR A 46 -59.55 51.52 -26.10
CA THR A 46 -58.94 52.72 -25.50
C THR A 46 -59.97 53.64 -24.84
N TYR A 47 -61.22 53.61 -25.32
CA TYR A 47 -62.34 54.39 -24.79
C TYR A 47 -62.85 53.84 -23.45
N THR A 48 -62.91 52.52 -23.31
CA THR A 48 -63.31 51.85 -22.05
C THR A 48 -62.26 52.04 -20.94
N ALA A 49 -60.97 52.06 -21.29
CA ALA A 49 -59.90 52.39 -20.35
C ALA A 49 -59.95 53.87 -19.91
N ALA A 50 -60.21 54.80 -20.84
CA ALA A 50 -60.31 56.23 -20.54
C ALA A 50 -61.55 56.58 -19.69
N GLY A 51 -62.71 55.95 -19.95
CA GLY A 51 -63.91 56.11 -19.13
C GLY A 51 -63.72 55.63 -17.69
N SER A 52 -63.01 54.51 -17.51
CA SER A 52 -62.69 53.96 -16.19
C SER A 52 -61.83 54.93 -15.37
N LEU A 53 -60.80 55.53 -15.97
CA LEU A 53 -59.95 56.54 -15.33
C LEU A 53 -60.68 57.83 -14.92
N TYR A 54 -61.73 58.20 -15.66
CA TYR A 54 -62.52 59.41 -15.37
C TYR A 54 -63.53 59.17 -14.24
N PHE A 55 -64.21 58.02 -14.23
CA PHE A 55 -65.20 57.66 -13.22
C PHE A 55 -64.60 57.06 -11.94
N SER A 56 -63.32 56.64 -11.96
CA SER A 56 -62.58 56.18 -10.77
C SER A 56 -61.92 57.31 -9.96
N ASP A 57 -62.01 58.57 -10.40
CA ASP A 57 -61.46 59.71 -9.65
C ASP A 57 -62.30 59.99 -8.38
N PRO A 58 -61.75 59.75 -7.17
CA PRO A 58 -62.51 59.93 -5.92
C PRO A 58 -62.98 61.37 -5.73
N VAL A 59 -62.28 62.36 -6.31
CA VAL A 59 -62.68 63.78 -6.25
C VAL A 59 -63.95 64.03 -7.02
N TYR A 60 -64.07 63.39 -8.18
CA TYR A 60 -65.26 63.45 -9.03
C TYR A 60 -66.41 62.65 -8.42
N GLN A 61 -66.14 61.46 -7.88
CA GLN A 61 -67.12 60.61 -7.20
C GLN A 61 -67.78 61.32 -6.01
N ALA A 62 -66.97 61.88 -5.10
CA ALA A 62 -67.48 62.65 -3.95
C ALA A 62 -68.38 63.81 -4.38
N LYS A 63 -68.00 64.49 -5.48
CA LYS A 63 -68.78 65.60 -6.02
C LYS A 63 -70.11 65.12 -6.59
N LEU A 64 -70.14 64.02 -7.34
CA LEU A 64 -71.38 63.45 -7.88
C LEU A 64 -72.32 62.97 -6.77
N LEU A 65 -71.77 62.27 -5.77
CA LEU A 65 -72.53 61.79 -4.62
C LEU A 65 -73.21 62.93 -3.85
N LEU A 66 -72.48 64.00 -3.54
CA LEU A 66 -73.04 65.12 -2.76
C LEU A 66 -73.92 66.05 -3.58
N GLU A 67 -73.48 66.43 -4.78
CA GLU A 67 -74.14 67.50 -5.54
C GLU A 67 -75.25 66.99 -6.45
N LYS A 68 -75.19 65.71 -6.83
CA LYS A 68 -76.13 65.08 -7.76
C LYS A 68 -76.85 63.87 -7.17
N GLY A 69 -76.41 63.36 -6.02
CA GLY A 69 -77.02 62.19 -5.38
C GLY A 69 -76.99 60.98 -6.31
N VAL A 70 -75.89 60.79 -7.04
CA VAL A 70 -75.64 59.65 -7.96
C VAL A 70 -74.20 59.16 -7.80
N PHE A 71 -74.00 57.84 -7.78
CA PHE A 71 -72.69 57.23 -7.94
C PHE A 71 -72.33 57.20 -9.44
N PRO A 72 -71.04 57.21 -9.85
CA PRO A 72 -70.70 56.92 -11.23
C PRO A 72 -71.30 55.56 -11.65
N PRO A 73 -71.77 55.41 -12.90
CA PRO A 73 -72.36 54.16 -13.34
C PRO A 73 -71.34 53.02 -13.24
N ASP A 74 -71.68 51.94 -12.54
CA ASP A 74 -70.90 50.71 -12.57
C ASP A 74 -70.83 50.20 -14.01
N LYS A 75 -69.62 49.91 -14.46
CA LYS A 75 -69.22 49.60 -15.84
C LYS A 75 -70.13 48.59 -16.55
N TYR A 76 -70.81 47.72 -15.80
CA TYR A 76 -71.79 46.74 -16.31
C TYR A 76 -73.10 46.65 -15.48
N GLY A 77 -73.27 47.45 -14.42
CA GLY A 77 -74.39 47.35 -13.48
C GLY A 77 -75.55 48.32 -13.74
N ALA A 78 -75.35 49.33 -14.59
CA ALA A 78 -76.32 50.41 -14.78
C ALA A 78 -77.59 50.04 -15.59
N MET A 79 -77.66 48.83 -16.16
CA MET A 79 -78.87 48.28 -16.78
C MET A 79 -79.16 46.88 -16.25
N GLN A 80 -80.03 46.78 -15.25
CA GLN A 80 -80.55 45.49 -14.79
C GLN A 80 -81.67 45.02 -15.73
N VAL A 81 -81.41 43.97 -16.50
CA VAL A 81 -82.44 43.32 -17.33
C VAL A 81 -83.01 42.13 -16.57
N LYS A 82 -84.14 42.32 -15.89
CA LYS A 82 -84.88 41.21 -15.27
C LYS A 82 -85.74 40.53 -16.33
N VAL A 83 -85.35 39.34 -16.78
CA VAL A 83 -86.15 38.54 -17.71
C VAL A 83 -87.35 37.94 -16.95
N THR A 84 -88.54 38.11 -17.50
CA THR A 84 -89.79 37.54 -17.01
C THR A 84 -90.51 36.85 -18.16
N ASP A 85 -91.42 35.93 -17.86
CA ASP A 85 -92.23 35.26 -18.89
C ASP A 85 -93.01 36.25 -19.76
N GLU A 86 -93.38 37.41 -19.21
CA GLU A 86 -94.06 38.48 -19.95
C GLU A 86 -93.15 39.28 -20.89
N ASN A 87 -91.87 39.46 -20.56
CA ASN A 87 -90.97 40.30 -21.35
C ASN A 87 -90.06 39.50 -22.30
N TRP A 88 -89.86 38.20 -22.03
CA TRP A 88 -89.02 37.33 -22.83
C TRP A 88 -89.44 37.25 -24.30
N PRO A 89 -90.74 37.14 -24.66
CA PRO A 89 -91.15 37.15 -26.06
C PRO A 89 -90.75 38.43 -26.80
N LYS A 90 -90.80 39.59 -26.12
CA LYS A 90 -90.44 40.90 -26.68
C LYS A 90 -88.94 41.08 -26.83
N ILE A 91 -88.16 40.57 -25.86
CA ILE A 91 -86.69 40.55 -25.94
C ILE A 91 -86.26 39.67 -27.10
N LYS A 92 -86.89 38.50 -27.26
CA LYS A 92 -86.61 37.58 -28.36
C LYS A 92 -86.94 38.20 -29.72
N GLU A 93 -88.09 38.85 -29.86
CA GLU A 93 -88.47 39.58 -31.07
C GLU A 93 -87.48 40.69 -31.42
N PHE A 94 -87.03 41.47 -30.42
CA PHE A 94 -86.00 42.49 -30.60
C PHE A 94 -84.64 41.92 -31.03
N LEU A 95 -84.21 40.80 -30.44
CA LEU A 95 -82.98 40.10 -30.85
C LEU A 95 -83.07 39.53 -32.27
N GLU A 96 -84.24 39.04 -32.67
CA GLU A 96 -84.48 38.60 -34.05
C GLU A 96 -84.46 39.78 -35.03
N LEU A 97 -84.99 40.94 -34.64
CA LEU A 97 -84.91 42.20 -35.38
C LEU A 97 -83.47 42.69 -35.55
N LEU A 98 -82.66 42.66 -34.48
CA LEU A 98 -81.23 42.98 -34.52
C LEU A 98 -80.47 42.05 -35.46
N ARG A 99 -80.77 40.75 -35.41
CA ARG A 99 -80.15 39.74 -36.29
C ARG A 99 -80.56 39.92 -37.75
N ALA A 100 -81.79 40.34 -38.03
CA ALA A 100 -82.25 40.60 -39.39
C ALA A 100 -81.60 41.86 -40.01
N GLN A 101 -81.08 42.77 -39.19
CA GLN A 101 -80.44 44.02 -39.64
C GLN A 101 -78.91 44.04 -39.45
N SER A 102 -78.28 42.90 -39.16
CA SER A 102 -76.85 42.83 -38.84
C SER A 102 -75.90 42.90 -40.05
N ASP A 103 -76.43 42.99 -41.27
CA ASP A 103 -75.62 43.07 -42.49
C ASP A 103 -75.16 44.51 -42.77
N GLU A 104 -74.00 44.68 -43.41
CA GLU A 104 -73.37 46.00 -43.64
C GLU A 104 -74.28 47.02 -44.34
N ILE A 105 -75.24 46.56 -45.14
CA ILE A 105 -76.17 47.40 -45.92
C ILE A 105 -77.16 48.13 -44.99
N ASN A 106 -77.47 47.58 -43.81
CA ASN A 106 -78.47 48.12 -42.88
C ASN A 106 -77.84 48.77 -41.63
N LYS A 107 -76.54 49.10 -41.68
CA LYS A 107 -75.76 49.58 -40.54
C LYS A 107 -76.33 50.81 -39.84
N GLU A 108 -76.90 51.76 -40.59
CA GLU A 108 -77.52 52.97 -40.01
C GLU A 108 -78.82 52.64 -39.27
N GLN A 109 -79.63 51.73 -39.80
CA GLN A 109 -80.88 51.29 -39.17
C GLN A 109 -80.61 50.43 -37.94
N LEU A 110 -79.56 49.60 -37.98
CA LEU A 110 -79.06 48.87 -36.82
C LEU A 110 -78.59 49.84 -35.72
N LEU A 111 -77.88 50.91 -36.09
CA LEU A 111 -77.41 51.91 -35.14
C LEU A 111 -78.59 52.66 -34.49
N GLU A 112 -79.59 53.04 -35.28
CA GLU A 112 -80.80 53.71 -34.79
C GLU A 112 -81.63 52.81 -33.85
N LEU A 113 -81.73 51.51 -34.19
CA LEU A 113 -82.39 50.50 -33.37
C LEU A 113 -81.65 50.29 -32.03
N LEU A 114 -80.31 50.27 -32.03
CA LEU A 114 -79.48 50.15 -30.83
C LEU A 114 -79.53 51.39 -29.92
N LEU A 115 -79.77 52.57 -30.49
CA LEU A 115 -79.90 53.83 -29.75
C LEU A 115 -81.31 54.04 -29.18
N THR A 116 -82.27 53.19 -29.53
CA THR A 116 -83.66 53.33 -29.05
C THR A 116 -83.79 52.83 -27.61
N LYS A 117 -84.25 53.70 -26.71
CA LYS A 117 -84.47 53.36 -25.30
C LYS A 117 -85.53 52.25 -25.18
N PRO A 118 -85.28 51.15 -24.44
CA PRO A 118 -86.28 50.12 -24.22
C PRO A 118 -87.53 50.69 -23.53
N SER A 119 -88.71 50.37 -24.04
CA SER A 119 -89.99 50.82 -23.49
C SER A 119 -90.26 50.32 -22.06
N THR A 120 -89.53 49.29 -21.62
CA THR A 120 -89.59 48.69 -20.28
C THR A 120 -88.61 49.31 -19.28
N ALA A 121 -87.73 50.23 -19.69
CA ALA A 121 -86.72 50.82 -18.81
C ALA A 121 -87.34 51.82 -17.83
N LYS A 122 -87.25 51.52 -16.52
CA LYS A 122 -87.66 52.42 -15.43
C LYS A 122 -86.43 52.96 -14.68
N PRO A 123 -86.37 54.25 -14.31
CA PRO A 123 -85.31 54.75 -13.45
C PRO A 123 -85.42 54.14 -12.04
N ALA A 124 -84.36 53.50 -11.58
CA ALA A 124 -84.21 53.09 -10.18
C ALA A 124 -83.72 54.29 -9.37
N LYS A 125 -84.27 54.47 -8.16
CA LYS A 125 -83.78 55.45 -7.18
C LYS A 125 -83.03 54.63 -6.14
N ASP A 126 -81.71 54.60 -6.21
CA ASP A 126 -80.92 53.76 -5.32
C ASP A 126 -80.84 54.39 -3.92
N GLU A 127 -81.13 53.60 -2.89
CA GLU A 127 -80.80 53.94 -1.51
C GLU A 127 -79.31 53.65 -1.28
N TYR A 128 -78.53 54.70 -1.00
CA TYR A 128 -77.09 54.57 -0.79
C TYR A 128 -76.77 53.90 0.54
N LYS A 129 -76.03 52.78 0.47
CA LYS A 129 -75.61 52.00 1.64
C LYS A 129 -74.34 52.53 2.31
N SER A 130 -73.52 53.30 1.58
CA SER A 130 -72.33 53.94 2.14
C SER A 130 -71.92 55.19 1.34
N TYR A 131 -71.61 56.28 2.05
CA TYR A 131 -71.02 57.52 1.53
C TYR A 131 -69.51 57.65 1.83
N ILE A 132 -68.97 56.75 2.65
CA ILE A 132 -67.55 56.79 3.07
C ILE A 132 -66.69 55.71 2.41
N ALA A 133 -67.25 54.94 1.48
CA ALA A 133 -66.53 53.99 0.63
C ALA A 133 -65.78 54.71 -0.51
N LEU A 134 -65.05 55.79 -0.19
CA LEU A 134 -64.19 56.56 -1.10
C LEU A 134 -62.73 56.42 -0.69
N ASP A 135 -61.81 56.42 -1.65
CA ASP A 135 -60.37 56.49 -1.38
C ASP A 135 -60.01 57.93 -1.01
N PHE A 136 -60.22 58.25 0.26
CA PHE A 136 -59.93 59.57 0.79
C PHE A 136 -58.43 59.86 0.82
N GLN A 137 -57.55 58.86 0.78
CA GLN A 137 -56.11 59.09 0.70
C GLN A 137 -55.75 59.65 -0.69
N SER A 138 -56.23 59.00 -1.75
CA SER A 138 -56.08 59.48 -3.13
C SER A 138 -56.85 60.78 -3.36
N TYR A 139 -58.04 60.93 -2.76
CA TYR A 139 -58.81 62.18 -2.76
C TYR A 139 -57.97 63.34 -2.22
N LEU A 140 -57.45 63.21 -1.00
CA LEU A 140 -56.68 64.26 -0.35
C LEU A 140 -55.43 64.60 -1.18
N LYS A 141 -54.70 63.59 -1.66
CA LYS A 141 -53.51 63.78 -2.51
C LYS A 141 -53.85 64.52 -3.81
N ARG A 142 -54.91 64.12 -4.50
CA ARG A 142 -55.32 64.69 -5.79
C ARG A 142 -55.89 66.10 -5.64
N VAL A 143 -56.71 66.34 -4.63
CA VAL A 143 -57.21 67.69 -4.32
C VAL A 143 -56.04 68.64 -3.98
N TYR A 144 -55.02 68.16 -3.26
CA TYR A 144 -53.79 68.93 -3.05
C TYR A 144 -53.08 69.25 -4.37
N GLN A 145 -52.76 68.22 -5.17
CA GLN A 145 -52.04 68.39 -6.45
C GLN A 145 -52.77 69.31 -7.45
N VAL A 146 -54.10 69.24 -7.51
CA VAL A 146 -54.89 69.96 -8.51
C VAL A 146 -55.11 71.42 -8.11
N PHE A 147 -55.37 71.68 -6.82
CA PHE A 147 -55.77 73.02 -6.37
C PHE A 147 -54.68 73.78 -5.61
N ILE A 148 -53.56 73.14 -5.24
CA ILE A 148 -52.43 73.79 -4.57
C ILE A 148 -51.20 73.68 -5.47
N SER A 149 -50.72 74.82 -5.99
CA SER A 149 -49.49 74.89 -6.79
C SER A 149 -48.28 75.12 -5.87
N GLU A 150 -47.18 74.37 -6.03
CA GLU A 150 -45.99 74.44 -5.14
C GLU A 150 -45.39 75.86 -5.03
N ALA A 151 -45.62 76.72 -6.02
CA ALA A 151 -45.13 78.10 -6.05
C ALA A 151 -45.98 79.12 -5.27
N GLU A 152 -47.17 78.76 -4.76
CA GLU A 152 -48.14 79.70 -4.17
C GLU A 152 -48.22 79.68 -2.63
N LEU A 153 -47.55 78.72 -1.97
CA LEU A 153 -47.48 78.62 -0.51
C LEU A 153 -46.04 78.75 -0.01
N ASP A 154 -45.86 79.40 1.14
CA ASP A 154 -44.57 79.41 1.84
C ASP A 154 -44.22 78.04 2.44
N THR A 155 -42.93 77.79 2.67
CA THR A 155 -42.41 76.48 3.10
C THR A 155 -42.96 76.02 4.46
N GLU A 156 -43.29 76.94 5.37
CA GLU A 156 -43.87 76.61 6.67
C GLU A 156 -45.32 76.15 6.53
N SER A 157 -46.10 76.84 5.69
CA SER A 157 -47.46 76.46 5.33
C SER A 157 -47.52 75.09 4.63
N GLN A 158 -46.55 74.76 3.77
CA GLN A 158 -46.46 73.45 3.10
C GLN A 158 -46.23 72.30 4.09
N LEU A 159 -45.27 72.42 5.01
CA LEU A 159 -44.99 71.39 6.02
C LEU A 159 -46.18 71.18 6.97
N ARG A 160 -46.82 72.28 7.40
CA ARG A 160 -48.01 72.23 8.24
C ARG A 160 -49.17 71.53 7.53
N PHE A 161 -49.31 71.75 6.23
CA PHE A 161 -50.33 71.11 5.42
C PHE A 161 -50.14 69.61 5.30
N LEU A 162 -48.90 69.16 5.04
CA LEU A 162 -48.56 67.73 4.96
C LEU A 162 -48.85 67.01 6.28
N ALA A 163 -48.52 67.64 7.42
CA ALA A 163 -48.80 67.10 8.74
C ALA A 163 -50.30 66.99 9.02
N LEU A 164 -51.08 68.04 8.72
CA LEU A 164 -52.53 68.04 8.91
C LEU A 164 -53.24 67.03 7.98
N GLN A 165 -52.78 66.91 6.73
CA GLN A 165 -53.32 65.94 5.77
C GLN A 165 -53.04 64.50 6.19
N THR A 166 -51.85 64.22 6.73
CA THR A 166 -51.49 62.90 7.26
C THR A 166 -52.36 62.54 8.47
N ASN A 167 -52.51 63.47 9.41
CA ASN A 167 -53.36 63.27 10.59
C ASN A 167 -54.82 63.06 10.22
N LEU A 168 -55.35 63.88 9.30
CA LEU A 168 -56.71 63.76 8.79
C LEU A 168 -56.93 62.41 8.10
N SER A 169 -55.99 61.96 7.28
CA SER A 169 -56.06 60.66 6.62
C SER A 169 -56.12 59.49 7.61
N VAL A 170 -55.37 59.56 8.72
CA VAL A 170 -55.40 58.53 9.78
C VAL A 170 -56.77 58.52 10.49
N THR A 171 -57.31 59.70 10.83
CA THR A 171 -58.61 59.80 11.48
C THR A 171 -59.74 59.33 10.58
N ILE A 172 -59.70 59.67 9.28
CA ILE A 172 -60.64 59.17 8.26
C ILE A 172 -60.60 57.64 8.21
N LYS A 173 -59.42 57.01 8.21
CA LYS A 173 -59.29 55.55 8.18
C LYS A 173 -59.93 54.90 9.41
N LYS A 174 -59.77 55.48 10.60
CA LYS A 174 -60.43 55.01 11.83
C LYS A 174 -61.95 55.11 11.73
N LEU A 175 -62.47 56.21 11.16
CA LEU A 175 -63.90 56.38 10.94
C LEU A 175 -64.44 55.38 9.90
N GLN A 176 -63.70 55.10 8.84
CA GLN A 176 -64.03 54.04 7.87
C GLN A 176 -64.05 52.64 8.49
N GLN A 177 -63.33 52.42 9.59
CA GLN A 177 -63.35 51.20 10.39
C GLN A 177 -64.47 51.17 11.45
N GLY A 178 -65.40 52.13 11.41
CA GLY A 178 -66.54 52.20 12.32
C GLY A 178 -66.26 52.86 13.68
N GLN A 179 -65.06 53.42 13.90
CA GLN A 179 -64.69 54.09 15.17
C GLN A 179 -65.25 55.53 15.23
N ILE A 180 -66.58 55.64 15.33
CA ILE A 180 -67.35 56.91 15.33
C ILE A 180 -66.86 57.89 16.42
N GLU A 181 -66.27 57.39 17.52
CA GLU A 181 -65.71 58.22 18.59
C GLU A 181 -64.65 59.24 18.10
N ASN A 182 -64.04 59.01 16.93
CA ASN A 182 -63.06 59.93 16.33
C ASN A 182 -63.71 61.07 15.51
N TYR A 183 -65.03 61.14 15.43
CA TYR A 183 -65.73 62.07 14.53
C TYR A 183 -65.57 63.54 14.92
N GLU A 184 -65.55 63.85 16.22
CA GLU A 184 -65.29 65.21 16.70
C GLU A 184 -63.87 65.67 16.37
N LEU A 185 -62.88 64.77 16.54
CA LEU A 185 -61.49 65.04 16.17
C LEU A 185 -61.36 65.31 14.65
N PHE A 186 -62.05 64.53 13.84
CA PHE A 186 -62.09 64.72 12.39
C PHE A 186 -62.62 66.10 11.98
N LYS A 187 -63.74 66.56 12.58
CA LYS A 187 -64.28 67.91 12.31
C LYS A 187 -63.31 69.03 12.69
N GLU A 188 -62.63 68.90 13.83
CA GLU A 188 -61.63 69.88 14.24
C GLU A 188 -60.44 69.92 13.26
N GLN A 189 -59.96 68.75 12.81
CA GLN A 189 -58.88 68.68 11.81
C GLN A 189 -59.28 69.30 10.47
N ILE A 190 -60.52 69.09 10.00
CA ILE A 190 -61.06 69.76 8.80
C ILE A 190 -61.07 71.28 8.99
N LYS A 191 -61.55 71.77 10.13
CA LYS A 191 -61.56 73.22 10.46
C LYS A 191 -60.16 73.82 10.47
N GLU A 192 -59.20 73.14 11.07
CA GLU A 192 -57.80 73.57 11.08
C GLU A 192 -57.23 73.64 9.65
N MET A 193 -57.52 72.64 8.83
CA MET A 193 -57.01 72.55 7.45
C MET A 193 -57.57 73.68 6.57
N ILE A 194 -58.86 74.01 6.68
CA ILE A 194 -59.45 75.15 5.96
C ILE A 194 -59.08 76.52 6.58
N GLY A 195 -58.50 76.54 7.78
CA GLY A 195 -58.10 77.76 8.49
C GLY A 195 -56.76 78.34 8.05
N ILE A 196 -55.98 77.63 7.23
CA ILE A 196 -54.67 78.09 6.74
C ILE A 196 -54.87 79.30 5.79
N LYS A 197 -53.99 80.31 5.94
CA LYS A 197 -54.05 81.55 5.14
C LYS A 197 -53.75 81.26 3.66
N ASN A 198 -54.41 82.00 2.76
CA ASN A 198 -54.26 81.93 1.30
C ASN A 198 -54.66 80.61 0.62
N ILE A 199 -55.47 79.75 1.26
CA ILE A 199 -56.02 78.56 0.61
C ILE A 199 -57.03 78.94 -0.49
N PRO A 200 -56.94 78.36 -1.71
CA PRO A 200 -57.93 78.54 -2.77
C PRO A 200 -59.35 78.09 -2.38
N PRO A 201 -60.41 78.82 -2.78
CA PRO A 201 -61.78 78.50 -2.41
C PRO A 201 -62.24 77.12 -2.89
N GLU A 202 -61.70 76.65 -4.02
CA GLU A 202 -61.96 75.32 -4.59
C GLU A 202 -61.43 74.20 -3.70
N TYR A 203 -60.22 74.37 -3.12
CA TYR A 203 -59.63 73.42 -2.18
C TYR A 203 -60.46 73.34 -0.89
N ARG A 204 -60.86 74.51 -0.33
CA ARG A 204 -61.75 74.56 0.85
C ARG A 204 -63.04 73.79 0.60
N LYS A 205 -63.66 74.00 -0.58
CA LYS A 205 -64.89 73.29 -0.95
C LYS A 205 -64.67 71.79 -1.05
N ALA A 206 -63.56 71.35 -1.63
CA ALA A 206 -63.22 69.94 -1.74
C ALA A 206 -62.98 69.26 -0.38
N ILE A 207 -62.32 69.93 0.57
CA ILE A 207 -62.11 69.35 1.92
C ILE A 207 -63.41 69.30 2.72
N ILE A 208 -64.28 70.31 2.62
CA ILE A 208 -65.60 70.29 3.28
C ILE A 208 -66.48 69.14 2.75
N ARG A 209 -66.35 68.75 1.47
CA ARG A 209 -67.09 67.59 0.93
C ARG A 209 -66.80 66.31 1.70
N ILE A 210 -65.56 66.11 2.16
CA ILE A 210 -65.21 64.94 2.97
C ILE A 210 -66.04 64.95 4.25
N GLN A 211 -66.15 66.09 4.93
CA GLN A 211 -66.95 66.20 6.14
C GLN A 211 -68.43 65.89 5.87
N GLN A 212 -69.01 66.46 4.81
CA GLN A 212 -70.41 66.24 4.44
C GLN A 212 -70.73 64.78 4.11
N LEU A 213 -69.79 64.06 3.50
CA LEU A 213 -69.95 62.62 3.22
C LEU A 213 -69.99 61.78 4.50
N PHE A 214 -69.14 62.10 5.49
CA PHE A 214 -69.19 61.43 6.79
C PHE A 214 -70.44 61.79 7.59
N GLU A 215 -70.95 63.02 7.47
CA GLU A 215 -72.26 63.41 8.05
C GLU A 215 -73.39 62.55 7.50
N LEU A 216 -73.47 62.42 6.17
CA LEU A 216 -74.46 61.57 5.52
C LEU A 216 -74.30 60.09 5.88
N GLN A 217 -73.07 59.60 6.05
CA GLN A 217 -72.83 58.22 6.48
C GLN A 217 -73.36 57.93 7.88
N ILE A 218 -73.12 58.83 8.83
CA ILE A 218 -73.57 58.65 10.22
C ILE A 218 -75.10 58.73 10.30
N GLU A 219 -75.74 59.51 9.41
CA GLU A 219 -77.21 59.58 9.31
C GLU A 219 -77.83 58.27 8.82
N ILE A 220 -77.22 57.61 7.81
CA ILE A 220 -77.72 56.35 7.27
C ILE A 220 -77.32 55.12 8.11
N ASP A 221 -76.19 55.18 8.82
CA ASP A 221 -75.70 54.09 9.66
C ASP A 221 -75.13 54.61 11.00
N PRO A 222 -75.99 54.81 12.01
CA PRO A 222 -75.58 55.22 13.35
C PRO A 222 -74.76 54.16 14.10
N GLN A 223 -74.80 52.90 13.64
CA GLN A 223 -74.15 51.74 14.26
C GLN A 223 -73.00 51.20 13.38
N LEU A 224 -72.29 52.10 12.71
CA LEU A 224 -71.22 51.81 11.74
C LEU A 224 -70.23 50.72 12.18
N ASN A 225 -69.91 50.64 13.48
CA ASN A 225 -69.05 49.57 14.04
C ASN A 225 -69.70 48.17 13.94
N GLN A 226 -70.99 48.04 14.28
CA GLN A 226 -71.70 46.76 14.20
C GLN A 226 -71.86 46.31 12.74
N THR A 227 -72.24 47.24 11.85
CA THR A 227 -72.32 46.98 10.40
C THR A 227 -70.95 46.54 9.85
N HIS A 228 -69.85 47.16 10.30
CA HIS A 228 -68.50 46.75 9.91
C HIS A 228 -68.17 45.32 10.36
N GLN A 229 -68.54 44.93 11.60
CA GLN A 229 -68.31 43.58 12.11
C GLN A 229 -69.14 42.52 11.38
N GLU A 230 -70.41 42.81 11.07
CA GLU A 230 -71.29 41.91 10.31
C GLU A 230 -70.77 41.68 8.88
N LEU A 231 -70.30 42.74 8.22
CA LEU A 231 -69.67 42.64 6.90
C LEU A 231 -68.37 41.83 6.93
N LEU A 232 -67.58 41.96 7.99
CA LEU A 232 -66.34 41.19 8.15
C LEU A 232 -66.61 39.68 8.26
N LEU A 233 -67.61 39.29 9.06
CA LEU A 233 -68.04 37.90 9.19
C LEU A 233 -68.63 37.35 7.89
N ARG A 234 -69.44 38.15 7.19
CA ARG A 234 -70.00 37.77 5.89
C ARG A 234 -68.92 37.52 4.84
N ASN A 235 -67.93 38.41 4.75
CA ASN A 235 -66.83 38.24 3.80
C ASN A 235 -65.98 36.99 4.11
N GLN A 236 -65.68 36.73 5.40
CA GLN A 236 -64.99 35.49 5.79
C GLN A 236 -65.78 34.24 5.40
N TYR A 237 -67.10 34.30 5.47
CA TYR A 237 -67.96 33.21 5.04
C TYR A 237 -67.95 33.03 3.52
N ASP A 238 -68.05 34.13 2.76
CA ASP A 238 -68.00 34.11 1.29
C ASP A 238 -66.64 33.57 0.77
N ASP A 239 -65.52 33.97 1.41
CA ASP A 239 -64.18 33.45 1.09
C ASP A 239 -64.08 31.92 1.31
N LEU A 240 -64.61 31.44 2.45
CA LEU A 240 -64.65 30.00 2.75
C LEU A 240 -65.61 29.23 1.81
N GLN A 241 -66.68 29.86 1.32
CA GLN A 241 -67.56 29.23 0.34
C GLN A 241 -66.86 29.02 -1.00
N GLU A 242 -66.10 30.00 -1.48
CA GLU A 242 -65.34 29.84 -2.74
C GLU A 242 -64.26 28.76 -2.58
N GLU A 243 -63.59 28.71 -1.42
CA GLU A 243 -62.64 27.64 -1.11
C GLU A 243 -63.32 26.25 -1.07
N SER A 244 -64.49 26.16 -0.43
CA SER A 244 -65.31 24.94 -0.38
C SER A 244 -65.68 24.45 -1.79
N LYS A 245 -66.06 25.36 -2.68
CA LYS A 245 -66.42 25.06 -4.07
C LYS A 245 -65.26 24.45 -4.83
N ILE A 246 -64.06 25.04 -4.73
CA ILE A 246 -62.86 24.52 -5.40
C ILE A 246 -62.55 23.09 -4.93
N ILE A 247 -62.70 22.81 -3.63
CA ILE A 247 -62.46 21.47 -3.08
C ILE A 247 -63.54 20.48 -3.52
N LEU A 248 -64.80 20.91 -3.53
CA LEU A 248 -65.93 20.09 -3.95
C LEU A 248 -65.83 19.69 -5.42
N GLU A 249 -65.42 20.60 -6.31
CA GLU A 249 -65.15 20.31 -7.72
C GLU A 249 -64.07 19.23 -7.87
N LYS A 250 -62.97 19.32 -7.10
CA LYS A 250 -61.91 18.30 -7.09
C LYS A 250 -62.39 16.95 -6.58
N LEU A 251 -63.14 16.91 -5.48
CA LEU A 251 -63.70 15.67 -4.92
C LEU A 251 -64.71 15.03 -5.88
N ALA A 252 -65.55 15.83 -6.55
CA ALA A 252 -66.51 15.35 -7.54
C ALA A 252 -65.80 14.75 -8.77
N GLU A 253 -64.68 15.33 -9.20
CA GLU A 253 -63.86 14.79 -10.28
C GLU A 253 -63.25 13.42 -9.91
N ILE A 254 -62.70 13.29 -8.69
CA ILE A 254 -62.21 12.01 -8.16
C ILE A 254 -63.34 10.97 -8.15
N LYS A 255 -64.53 11.36 -7.68
CA LYS A 255 -65.72 10.48 -7.67
C LYS A 255 -66.15 10.05 -9.07
N ARG A 256 -66.09 10.94 -10.06
CA ARG A 256 -66.42 10.64 -11.45
C ARG A 256 -65.46 9.58 -12.02
N HIS A 257 -64.15 9.72 -11.77
CA HIS A 257 -63.15 8.76 -12.24
C HIS A 257 -63.43 7.33 -11.75
N PHE A 258 -63.68 7.14 -10.46
CA PHE A 258 -63.96 5.80 -9.91
C PHE A 258 -65.37 5.27 -10.20
N ARG A 259 -66.28 6.10 -10.71
CA ARG A 259 -67.54 5.60 -11.30
C ARG A 259 -67.32 4.95 -12.65
N GLU A 260 -66.39 5.48 -13.45
CA GLU A 260 -66.01 4.91 -14.74
C GLU A 260 -65.13 3.65 -14.58
N GLN A 261 -64.34 3.58 -13.50
CA GLN A 261 -63.51 2.43 -13.15
C GLN A 261 -63.76 1.98 -11.70
N PRO A 262 -64.80 1.15 -11.46
CA PRO A 262 -65.16 0.75 -10.10
C PRO A 262 -64.09 -0.14 -9.46
N PRO A 263 -63.86 0.00 -8.14
CA PRO A 263 -62.87 -0.81 -7.42
C PRO A 263 -63.26 -2.30 -7.44
N THR A 264 -62.26 -3.16 -7.51
CA THR A 264 -62.44 -4.62 -7.40
C THR A 264 -62.69 -5.03 -5.94
N LYS A 265 -63.27 -6.23 -5.70
CA LYS A 265 -63.63 -6.72 -4.36
C LYS A 265 -62.44 -6.84 -3.38
N GLU A 266 -61.23 -6.90 -3.91
CA GLU A 266 -59.99 -7.07 -3.14
C GLU A 266 -59.42 -5.73 -2.63
N GLN A 267 -59.89 -4.59 -3.14
CA GLN A 267 -59.39 -3.25 -2.83
C GLN A 267 -60.14 -2.59 -1.65
N ILE A 268 -60.08 -3.20 -0.48
CA ILE A 268 -60.83 -2.79 0.73
C ILE A 268 -60.48 -1.36 1.18
N GLU A 269 -59.19 -0.99 1.17
CA GLU A 269 -58.72 0.35 1.55
C GLU A 269 -59.29 1.45 0.61
N LEU A 270 -59.36 1.17 -0.70
CA LEU A 270 -59.92 2.09 -1.69
C LEU A 270 -61.44 2.25 -1.52
N GLN A 271 -62.17 1.17 -1.21
CA GLN A 271 -63.60 1.27 -0.92
C GLN A 271 -63.87 2.12 0.33
N ALA A 272 -63.06 1.98 1.37
CA ALA A 272 -63.14 2.81 2.57
C ALA A 272 -62.86 4.30 2.25
N PHE A 273 -61.87 4.58 1.41
CA PHE A 273 -61.58 5.94 0.93
C PHE A 273 -62.75 6.55 0.15
N LEU A 274 -63.35 5.79 -0.79
CA LEU A 274 -64.50 6.28 -1.57
C LEU A 274 -65.73 6.55 -0.70
N LEU A 275 -65.96 5.73 0.33
CA LEU A 275 -67.00 5.99 1.34
C LEU A 275 -66.75 7.28 2.12
N GLN A 276 -65.51 7.54 2.54
CA GLN A 276 -65.14 8.79 3.21
C GLN A 276 -65.29 10.00 2.27
N LEU A 277 -64.91 9.85 1.01
CA LEU A 277 -65.07 10.88 -0.04
C LEU A 277 -66.54 11.21 -0.28
N ASP A 278 -67.42 10.21 -0.37
CA ASP A 278 -68.87 10.42 -0.48
C ASP A 278 -69.45 11.14 0.74
N MET A 279 -69.01 10.79 1.96
CA MET A 279 -69.43 11.47 3.18
C MET A 279 -69.01 12.94 3.20
N GLN A 280 -67.77 13.25 2.81
CA GLN A 280 -67.26 14.62 2.81
C GLN A 280 -67.88 15.48 1.70
N ILE A 281 -68.17 14.92 0.52
CA ILE A 281 -68.95 15.63 -0.52
C ILE A 281 -70.33 16.01 0.03
N MET A 282 -71.04 15.09 0.69
CA MET A 282 -72.35 15.39 1.29
C MET A 282 -72.27 16.45 2.39
N GLU A 283 -71.22 16.44 3.22
CA GLU A 283 -71.02 17.44 4.27
C GLU A 283 -70.69 18.84 3.70
N LEU A 284 -69.94 18.93 2.59
CA LEU A 284 -69.62 20.20 1.92
C LEU A 284 -70.78 20.76 1.08
N GLU A 285 -71.59 19.90 0.45
CA GLU A 285 -72.80 20.30 -0.28
C GLU A 285 -73.87 20.88 0.67
N ASN A 286 -73.87 20.44 1.94
CA ASN A 286 -74.86 20.89 2.90
C ASN A 286 -74.32 20.98 4.34
N PRO A 287 -73.45 21.95 4.64
CA PRO A 287 -72.80 22.06 5.95
C PRO A 287 -73.77 22.35 7.12
N PHE A 288 -75.02 22.72 6.83
CA PHE A 288 -76.00 23.21 7.82
C PHE A 288 -77.43 22.61 7.74
N ALA A 289 -77.69 21.57 6.93
CA ALA A 289 -79.06 21.13 6.60
C ALA A 289 -80.04 20.89 7.77
N SER A 290 -81.23 21.50 7.68
CA SER A 290 -82.52 20.89 8.03
C SER A 290 -83.30 20.59 6.73
N LYS A 291 -84.13 19.53 6.73
CA LYS A 291 -84.73 18.93 5.52
C LYS A 291 -86.03 19.64 5.10
N GLU A 292 -86.02 20.40 4.00
CA GLU A 292 -87.23 20.75 3.22
C GLU A 292 -86.94 20.79 1.69
N PRO A 293 -87.95 20.54 0.82
CA PRO A 293 -87.74 20.42 -0.62
C PRO A 293 -87.70 21.79 -1.31
N VAL A 294 -86.93 21.86 -2.41
CA VAL A 294 -86.48 23.09 -3.07
C VAL A 294 -87.28 23.38 -4.36
N ASP A 295 -87.62 24.66 -4.58
CA ASP A 295 -88.26 25.25 -5.77
C ASP A 295 -87.23 25.94 -6.69
N LEU A 296 -87.54 26.10 -7.98
CA LEU A 296 -86.66 26.57 -9.07
C LEU A 296 -86.11 28.00 -8.89
N GLU A 297 -86.61 28.78 -7.92
CA GLU A 297 -86.03 30.07 -7.53
C GLU A 297 -84.60 29.95 -6.94
N SER A 298 -84.15 28.76 -6.56
CA SER A 298 -82.86 28.56 -5.88
C SER A 298 -81.67 28.26 -6.80
N SER A 299 -81.79 28.43 -8.12
CA SER A 299 -80.83 27.91 -9.11
C SER A 299 -79.42 28.54 -9.06
N TRP A 300 -79.13 29.41 -8.08
CA TRP A 300 -77.87 30.15 -7.95
C TRP A 300 -77.28 30.18 -6.53
N VAL A 301 -77.78 29.35 -5.60
CA VAL A 301 -77.32 29.36 -4.20
C VAL A 301 -76.77 27.98 -3.83
N MET A 302 -75.43 27.82 -3.87
CA MET A 302 -74.72 26.56 -3.62
C MET A 302 -74.58 26.17 -2.13
N CYS A 303 -75.16 26.94 -1.21
CA CYS A 303 -75.29 26.59 0.20
C CYS A 303 -76.48 27.38 0.76
N THR A 304 -77.44 26.74 1.44
CA THR A 304 -78.49 27.47 2.15
C THR A 304 -77.85 28.46 3.13
N ILE A 305 -78.06 29.76 2.91
CA ILE A 305 -77.57 30.81 3.80
C ILE A 305 -78.07 30.47 5.21
N PRO A 306 -77.19 30.32 6.22
CA PRO A 306 -77.64 30.10 7.58
C PRO A 306 -78.48 31.31 8.02
N ILE A 307 -79.52 31.06 8.82
CA ILE A 307 -80.46 32.08 9.29
C ILE A 307 -79.73 33.25 10.03
N SER A 308 -78.49 33.03 10.48
CA SER A 308 -77.51 34.08 10.82
C SER A 308 -76.06 33.61 10.62
N ILE A 309 -75.22 34.42 9.96
CA ILE A 309 -73.76 34.19 9.86
C ILE A 309 -73.14 34.63 11.18
N ASN A 310 -72.56 33.68 11.92
CA ASN A 310 -71.87 33.94 13.19
C ASN A 310 -70.52 33.20 13.24
N THR A 311 -69.71 33.50 14.26
CA THR A 311 -68.36 32.93 14.40
C THR A 311 -68.36 31.39 14.46
N GLU A 312 -69.40 30.76 15.02
CA GLU A 312 -69.52 29.29 15.11
C GLU A 312 -69.78 28.65 13.74
N SER A 313 -70.63 29.27 12.91
CA SER A 313 -70.91 28.81 11.55
C SER A 313 -69.68 28.89 10.63
N ILE A 314 -68.87 29.95 10.76
CA ILE A 314 -67.60 30.12 10.03
C ILE A 314 -66.60 29.02 10.44
N GLU A 315 -66.46 28.75 11.73
CA GLU A 315 -65.53 27.73 12.23
C GLU A 315 -65.96 26.30 11.82
N LYS A 316 -67.26 26.00 11.80
CA LYS A 316 -67.77 24.71 11.31
C LYS A 316 -67.50 24.48 9.83
N LEU A 317 -67.70 25.51 8.99
CA LEU A 317 -67.38 25.45 7.57
C LEU A 317 -65.87 25.24 7.36
N ARG A 318 -65.04 26.00 8.09
CA ARG A 318 -63.57 25.85 8.09
C ARG A 318 -63.14 24.42 8.45
N GLN A 319 -63.66 23.84 9.52
CA GLN A 319 -63.31 22.47 9.92
C GLN A 319 -63.74 21.41 8.90
N THR A 320 -64.84 21.64 8.18
CA THR A 320 -65.31 20.74 7.12
C THR A 320 -64.43 20.87 5.88
N ILE A 321 -64.06 22.09 5.51
CA ILE A 321 -63.07 22.38 4.46
C ILE A 321 -61.73 21.70 4.78
N GLU A 322 -61.21 21.82 6.00
CA GLU A 322 -59.94 21.18 6.39
C GLU A 322 -60.01 19.64 6.34
N ARG A 323 -61.11 19.03 6.78
CA ARG A 323 -61.32 17.58 6.66
C ARG A 323 -61.39 17.12 5.19
N ALA A 324 -62.04 17.91 4.33
CA ALA A 324 -62.13 17.63 2.91
C ALA A 324 -60.79 17.85 2.18
N LYS A 325 -60.00 18.86 2.56
CA LYS A 325 -58.64 19.08 2.06
C LYS A 325 -57.75 17.87 2.30
N GLU A 326 -57.85 17.25 3.47
CA GLU A 326 -57.06 16.05 3.79
C GLU A 326 -57.31 14.89 2.81
N LEU A 327 -58.52 14.75 2.26
CA LEU A 327 -58.83 13.74 1.23
C LEU A 327 -58.27 14.05 -0.16
N THR A 328 -57.99 15.33 -0.43
CA THR A 328 -57.32 15.78 -1.67
C THR A 328 -55.81 15.93 -1.50
N ARG A 329 -55.29 15.64 -0.31
CA ARG A 329 -53.87 15.78 0.01
C ARG A 329 -53.06 14.67 -0.63
N GLN A 330 -51.95 15.04 -1.26
CA GLN A 330 -51.04 14.07 -1.84
C GLN A 330 -50.34 13.28 -0.73
N SER A 331 -50.28 11.96 -0.90
CA SER A 331 -49.58 11.03 -0.02
C SER A 331 -48.16 10.78 -0.53
N PRO A 332 -47.11 11.04 0.25
CA PRO A 332 -45.74 10.86 -0.20
C PRO A 332 -45.41 9.38 -0.45
N LEU A 333 -44.91 9.09 -1.64
CA LEU A 333 -44.36 7.79 -1.99
C LEU A 333 -42.95 7.67 -1.44
N LYS A 334 -42.83 6.95 -0.32
CA LYS A 334 -41.54 6.68 0.30
C LYS A 334 -40.97 5.37 -0.19
N GLY A 335 -39.66 5.38 -0.44
CA GLY A 335 -38.86 4.15 -0.43
C GLY A 335 -38.87 3.53 0.98
N ARG A 336 -38.58 2.22 1.05
CA ARG A 336 -38.30 1.56 2.33
C ARG A 336 -36.81 1.19 2.36
N GLU A 337 -36.11 1.68 3.37
CA GLU A 337 -34.72 1.32 3.61
C GLU A 337 -34.63 -0.13 4.13
N GLY A 338 -33.57 -0.85 3.75
CA GLY A 338 -33.28 -2.19 4.27
C GLY A 338 -34.14 -3.35 3.72
N VAL A 339 -34.99 -3.11 2.72
CA VAL A 339 -35.77 -4.15 2.02
C VAL A 339 -35.31 -4.33 0.59
N SER A 340 -35.51 -5.52 0.02
CA SER A 340 -35.11 -5.83 -1.36
C SER A 340 -36.03 -5.15 -2.39
N PHE A 341 -35.51 -4.89 -3.60
CA PHE A 341 -36.29 -4.27 -4.68
C PHE A 341 -37.66 -4.94 -4.95
N PRO A 342 -37.78 -6.29 -5.05
CA PRO A 342 -39.08 -6.93 -5.23
C PRO A 342 -40.06 -6.69 -4.07
N GLN A 343 -39.57 -6.60 -2.83
CA GLN A 343 -40.40 -6.33 -1.65
C GLN A 343 -40.91 -4.89 -1.63
N VAL A 344 -40.09 -3.93 -2.10
CA VAL A 344 -40.52 -2.53 -2.28
C VAL A 344 -41.67 -2.46 -3.28
N LEU A 345 -41.51 -3.09 -4.45
CA LEU A 345 -42.54 -3.08 -5.49
C LEU A 345 -43.83 -3.77 -5.04
N SER A 346 -43.73 -4.92 -4.36
CA SER A 346 -44.91 -5.63 -3.82
C SER A 346 -45.66 -4.75 -2.81
N GLY A 347 -44.93 -4.07 -1.91
CA GLY A 347 -45.52 -3.13 -0.95
C GLY A 347 -46.18 -1.91 -1.59
N TRP A 348 -45.77 -1.54 -2.81
CA TRP A 348 -46.38 -0.46 -3.57
C TRP A 348 -47.62 -0.89 -4.36
N GLN A 349 -47.62 -2.12 -4.88
CA GLN A 349 -48.66 -2.64 -5.75
C GLN A 349 -50.03 -2.72 -5.07
N GLU A 350 -50.06 -3.04 -3.76
CA GLU A 350 -51.31 -3.18 -3.00
C GLU A 350 -51.97 -1.83 -2.64
N LYS A 351 -51.21 -0.72 -2.59
CA LYS A 351 -51.67 0.54 -1.95
C LYS A 351 -51.69 1.78 -2.84
N LEU A 352 -50.85 1.85 -3.86
CA LEU A 352 -50.57 3.11 -4.56
C LEU A 352 -51.22 3.23 -5.93
N LEU A 353 -51.42 2.12 -6.64
CA LEU A 353 -51.81 2.14 -8.05
C LEU A 353 -53.16 2.83 -8.36
N PRO A 354 -54.20 2.75 -7.52
CA PRO A 354 -55.42 3.53 -7.76
C PRO A 354 -55.26 5.03 -7.46
N LEU A 355 -54.36 5.40 -6.54
CA LEU A 355 -54.14 6.78 -6.11
C LEU A 355 -53.19 7.53 -7.05
N SER A 356 -52.27 6.82 -7.71
CA SER A 356 -51.36 7.39 -8.73
C SER A 356 -52.13 7.90 -9.95
N GLN A 357 -53.21 7.21 -10.34
CA GLN A 357 -54.04 7.55 -11.48
C GLN A 357 -54.84 8.85 -11.31
N ILE A 358 -55.01 9.31 -10.07
CA ILE A 358 -55.73 10.54 -9.69
C ILE A 358 -54.84 11.66 -9.13
N ASN A 359 -53.51 11.56 -9.32
CA ASN A 359 -52.53 12.54 -8.85
C ASN A 359 -52.56 12.80 -7.32
N LEU A 360 -52.90 11.78 -6.53
CA LEU A 360 -52.87 11.83 -5.06
C LEU A 360 -51.58 11.23 -4.48
N ILE A 361 -50.58 10.96 -5.32
CA ILE A 361 -49.25 10.54 -4.87
C ILE A 361 -48.27 11.70 -5.03
N ASP A 362 -47.51 11.95 -3.98
CA ASP A 362 -46.36 12.83 -4.01
C ASP A 362 -45.08 12.02 -4.27
N TYR A 363 -44.47 12.21 -5.43
CA TYR A 363 -43.22 11.56 -5.84
C TYR A 363 -41.98 12.37 -5.44
N THR A 364 -42.12 13.55 -4.83
CA THR A 364 -40.98 14.42 -4.49
C THR A 364 -40.10 13.82 -3.39
N GLU A 365 -40.68 13.08 -2.46
CA GLU A 365 -39.94 12.39 -1.38
C GLU A 365 -39.33 11.04 -1.81
N LEU A 366 -39.54 10.60 -3.06
CA LEU A 366 -38.99 9.34 -3.56
C LEU A 366 -37.52 9.50 -3.99
N ASN A 367 -36.60 8.84 -3.27
CA ASN A 367 -35.20 8.75 -3.69
C ASN A 367 -34.99 7.66 -4.75
N LEU A 368 -34.98 8.05 -6.02
CA LEU A 368 -34.74 7.14 -7.14
C LEU A 368 -33.33 6.55 -7.16
N ASN A 369 -32.34 7.22 -6.55
CA ASN A 369 -30.97 6.72 -6.51
C ASN A 369 -30.86 5.50 -5.57
N ASP A 370 -31.55 5.56 -4.43
CA ASP A 370 -31.63 4.42 -3.49
C ASP A 370 -32.38 3.25 -4.12
N LEU A 371 -33.45 3.53 -4.88
CA LEU A 371 -34.19 2.50 -5.61
C LEU A 371 -33.33 1.84 -6.69
N ALA A 372 -32.55 2.62 -7.45
CA ALA A 372 -31.60 2.10 -8.43
C ALA A 372 -30.50 1.27 -7.77
N LYS A 373 -30.03 1.67 -6.58
CA LYS A 373 -29.09 0.87 -5.78
C LYS A 373 -29.69 -0.48 -5.38
N GLN A 374 -30.91 -0.51 -4.84
CA GLN A 374 -31.61 -1.75 -4.48
C GLN A 374 -31.84 -2.65 -5.70
N PHE A 375 -32.14 -2.06 -6.86
CA PHE A 375 -32.29 -2.78 -8.11
C PHE A 375 -30.95 -3.41 -8.56
N ASN A 376 -29.84 -2.67 -8.51
CA ASN A 376 -28.52 -3.20 -8.84
C ASN A 376 -28.10 -4.32 -7.87
N GLU A 377 -28.39 -4.20 -6.58
CA GLU A 377 -28.17 -5.27 -5.60
C GLU A 377 -28.98 -6.53 -5.94
N TYR A 378 -30.22 -6.37 -6.40
CA TYR A 378 -31.04 -7.48 -6.88
C TYR A 378 -30.48 -8.14 -8.15
N ILE A 379 -29.93 -7.37 -9.10
CA ILE A 379 -29.22 -7.92 -10.27
C ILE A 379 -28.03 -8.76 -9.83
N VAL A 380 -27.20 -8.24 -8.91
CA VAL A 380 -26.02 -8.96 -8.40
C VAL A 380 -26.43 -10.28 -7.74
N PHE A 381 -27.51 -10.26 -6.94
CA PHE A 381 -28.07 -11.46 -6.31
C PHE A 381 -28.53 -12.50 -7.34
N LEU A 382 -29.27 -12.09 -8.37
CA LEU A 382 -29.72 -12.99 -9.44
C LEU A 382 -28.54 -13.57 -10.23
N ALA A 383 -27.55 -12.73 -10.57
CA ALA A 383 -26.34 -13.16 -11.26
C ALA A 383 -25.54 -14.19 -10.44
N GLN A 384 -25.39 -13.97 -9.13
CA GLN A 384 -24.69 -14.90 -8.24
C GLN A 384 -25.44 -16.23 -8.08
N GLN A 385 -26.77 -16.19 -7.94
CA GLN A 385 -27.58 -17.42 -7.91
C GLN A 385 -27.47 -18.21 -9.21
N ALA A 386 -27.52 -17.53 -10.35
CA ALA A 386 -27.40 -18.17 -11.65
C ALA A 386 -26.05 -18.89 -11.83
N GLU A 387 -24.95 -18.30 -11.37
CA GLU A 387 -23.64 -18.96 -11.37
C GLU A 387 -23.60 -20.15 -10.41
N THR A 388 -24.12 -19.97 -9.18
CA THR A 388 -24.04 -20.98 -8.12
C THR A 388 -24.84 -22.24 -8.46
N LEU A 389 -25.98 -22.06 -9.12
CA LEU A 389 -26.88 -23.14 -9.54
C LEU A 389 -26.63 -23.59 -11.00
N ASN A 390 -25.60 -23.04 -11.66
CA ASN A 390 -25.30 -23.25 -13.07
C ASN A 390 -26.54 -23.13 -13.99
N LEU A 391 -27.35 -22.10 -13.81
CA LEU A 391 -28.58 -21.87 -14.59
C LEU A 391 -28.29 -21.44 -16.04
N TRP A 392 -27.03 -21.14 -16.34
CA TRP A 392 -26.53 -20.93 -17.70
C TRP A 392 -26.32 -22.24 -18.46
N GLU A 393 -26.42 -23.38 -17.78
CA GLU A 393 -26.13 -24.72 -18.31
C GLU A 393 -24.72 -24.80 -18.94
N HIS A 394 -23.75 -24.08 -18.36
CA HIS A 394 -22.38 -24.04 -18.86
C HIS A 394 -21.66 -25.36 -18.56
N ASP A 395 -21.02 -25.94 -19.58
CA ASP A 395 -20.20 -27.14 -19.45
C ASP A 395 -18.77 -26.75 -19.02
N SER A 396 -18.19 -27.48 -18.07
CA SER A 396 -16.83 -27.23 -17.58
C SER A 396 -15.74 -27.41 -18.65
N SER A 397 -16.06 -28.12 -19.75
CA SER A 397 -15.17 -28.23 -20.92
C SER A 397 -15.17 -27.00 -21.83
N GLN A 398 -16.19 -26.14 -21.72
CA GLN A 398 -16.33 -24.94 -22.54
C GLN A 398 -15.56 -23.77 -21.92
N THR A 399 -15.01 -22.91 -22.77
CA THR A 399 -14.29 -21.69 -22.34
C THR A 399 -15.00 -20.42 -22.77
N THR A 400 -16.11 -20.53 -23.50
CA THR A 400 -16.85 -19.41 -24.08
C THR A 400 -18.28 -19.34 -23.57
N ASN A 401 -18.87 -18.15 -23.53
CA ASN A 401 -20.27 -17.98 -23.14
C ASN A 401 -21.27 -18.37 -24.23
N LEU A 402 -22.53 -18.52 -23.81
CA LEU A 402 -23.66 -18.85 -24.67
C LEU A 402 -23.96 -17.82 -25.78
N LEU A 403 -23.47 -16.58 -25.68
CA LEU A 403 -23.74 -15.51 -26.65
C LEU A 403 -22.77 -15.49 -27.84
N VAL A 404 -21.71 -16.30 -27.80
CA VAL A 404 -20.63 -16.26 -28.81
C VAL A 404 -21.10 -16.66 -30.21
N GLU A 405 -22.07 -17.57 -30.34
CA GLU A 405 -22.61 -17.99 -31.63
C GLU A 405 -23.47 -16.90 -32.31
N TYR A 406 -23.97 -15.94 -31.53
CA TYR A 406 -24.87 -14.87 -31.97
C TYR A 406 -24.15 -13.56 -32.22
N SER A 407 -22.84 -13.51 -31.97
CA SER A 407 -22.01 -12.33 -32.21
C SER A 407 -21.36 -12.38 -33.59
N ASP A 408 -21.15 -11.20 -34.16
CA ASP A 408 -20.40 -11.07 -35.42
C ASP A 408 -18.87 -11.23 -35.19
N LYS A 409 -18.47 -11.61 -33.96
CA LYS A 409 -17.08 -11.77 -33.48
C LYS A 409 -16.16 -10.58 -33.79
N ASN A 410 -16.76 -9.39 -33.94
CA ASN A 410 -16.04 -8.17 -34.23
C ASN A 410 -15.29 -7.70 -32.97
N SER A 411 -13.97 -7.61 -33.07
CA SER A 411 -13.09 -7.21 -31.98
C SER A 411 -12.88 -5.70 -31.87
N LYS A 412 -13.65 -4.89 -32.59
CA LYS A 412 -13.63 -3.42 -32.47
C LYS A 412 -14.23 -2.96 -31.14
N LEU A 413 -13.81 -1.77 -30.70
CA LEU A 413 -14.40 -1.08 -29.56
C LEU A 413 -15.77 -0.51 -29.92
N TYR A 414 -16.75 -0.76 -29.05
CA TYR A 414 -18.06 -0.14 -29.09
C TYR A 414 -18.41 0.34 -27.70
N GLY A 415 -18.56 1.67 -27.54
CA GLY A 415 -18.84 2.27 -26.24
C GLY A 415 -17.75 2.02 -25.18
N GLY A 416 -16.50 1.80 -25.62
CA GLY A 416 -15.35 1.54 -24.74
C GLY A 416 -15.13 0.08 -24.34
N TYR A 417 -15.91 -0.86 -24.88
CA TYR A 417 -15.76 -2.30 -24.66
C TYR A 417 -15.50 -3.04 -25.99
N ALA A 418 -14.64 -4.06 -25.96
CA ALA A 418 -14.49 -5.01 -27.06
C ALA A 418 -15.19 -6.34 -26.74
N PHE A 419 -15.59 -7.09 -27.76
CA PHE A 419 -16.16 -8.43 -27.58
C PHE A 419 -15.08 -9.42 -27.11
N VAL A 420 -15.32 -10.11 -25.99
CA VAL A 420 -14.42 -11.14 -25.41
C VAL A 420 -15.21 -12.42 -25.15
N ALA A 421 -14.98 -13.44 -25.97
CA ALA A 421 -15.77 -14.68 -25.97
C ALA A 421 -15.84 -15.39 -24.59
N GLN A 422 -14.88 -15.12 -23.72
CA GLN A 422 -14.72 -15.74 -22.41
C GLN A 422 -15.44 -15.01 -21.27
N TYR A 423 -16.09 -13.86 -21.51
CA TYR A 423 -16.92 -13.23 -20.47
C TYR A 423 -17.93 -14.23 -19.91
N ARG A 424 -18.10 -14.30 -18.59
CA ARG A 424 -19.15 -15.10 -17.96
C ARG A 424 -20.51 -14.43 -18.12
N GLU A 425 -21.56 -15.21 -18.34
CA GLU A 425 -22.93 -14.74 -18.57
C GLU A 425 -23.41 -13.80 -17.47
N SER A 426 -23.16 -14.15 -16.21
CA SER A 426 -23.52 -13.31 -15.07
C SER A 426 -22.78 -11.96 -15.03
N THR A 427 -21.55 -11.88 -15.56
CA THR A 427 -20.85 -10.60 -15.74
C THR A 427 -21.51 -9.79 -16.85
N ILE A 428 -21.85 -10.43 -17.97
CA ILE A 428 -22.57 -9.78 -19.08
C ILE A 428 -23.92 -9.25 -18.60
N LEU A 429 -24.67 -10.05 -17.81
CA LEU A 429 -25.95 -9.67 -17.23
C LEU A 429 -25.82 -8.42 -16.34
N ARG A 430 -24.83 -8.41 -15.43
CA ARG A 430 -24.57 -7.24 -14.58
C ARG A 430 -24.28 -6.00 -15.42
N ASN A 431 -23.43 -6.11 -16.44
CA ASN A 431 -23.03 -4.96 -17.26
C ASN A 431 -24.16 -4.46 -18.17
N LEU A 432 -25.06 -5.33 -18.64
CA LEU A 432 -26.20 -4.93 -19.49
C LEU A 432 -27.32 -4.21 -18.73
N PHE A 433 -27.60 -4.65 -17.49
CA PHE A 433 -28.81 -4.22 -16.77
C PHE A 433 -28.56 -3.29 -15.59
N SER A 434 -27.32 -3.14 -15.12
CA SER A 434 -27.03 -2.22 -14.01
C SER A 434 -27.34 -0.78 -14.41
N LEU A 435 -28.00 -0.07 -13.49
CA LEU A 435 -28.33 1.35 -13.66
C LEU A 435 -27.24 2.23 -13.05
N ASP A 436 -26.91 3.29 -13.76
CA ASP A 436 -26.07 4.36 -13.25
C ASP A 436 -26.86 5.18 -12.22
N GLN A 437 -26.39 5.27 -10.98
CA GLN A 437 -27.14 5.93 -9.89
C GLN A 437 -27.31 7.44 -10.07
N SER A 438 -26.53 8.08 -10.94
CA SER A 438 -26.59 9.53 -11.17
C SER A 438 -27.53 9.90 -12.33
N THR A 439 -27.57 9.07 -13.37
CA THR A 439 -28.34 9.29 -14.60
C THR A 439 -29.58 8.41 -14.69
N LEU A 440 -29.66 7.35 -13.89
CA LEU A 440 -30.70 6.31 -13.89
C LEU A 440 -30.88 5.62 -15.26
N GLY A 441 -29.85 5.70 -16.11
CA GLY A 441 -29.79 4.99 -17.39
C GLY A 441 -29.01 3.68 -17.27
N THR A 442 -29.24 2.74 -18.17
CA THR A 442 -28.44 1.53 -18.28
C THR A 442 -27.01 1.85 -18.72
N LEU A 443 -26.03 1.17 -18.11
CA LEU A 443 -24.67 1.17 -18.62
C LEU A 443 -24.65 0.41 -19.95
N ARG A 444 -24.22 1.05 -21.03
CA ARG A 444 -24.20 0.42 -22.36
C ARG A 444 -23.07 -0.59 -22.43
N PHE A 445 -23.38 -1.86 -22.67
CA PHE A 445 -22.42 -2.93 -22.92
C PHE A 445 -22.56 -3.43 -24.36
N MET A 446 -22.31 -2.51 -25.29
CA MET A 446 -22.67 -2.61 -26.71
C MET A 446 -22.25 -3.91 -27.41
N PRO A 447 -21.05 -4.49 -27.19
CA PRO A 447 -20.66 -5.73 -27.85
C PRO A 447 -21.60 -6.92 -27.59
N TYR A 448 -22.40 -6.87 -26.51
CA TYR A 448 -23.31 -7.95 -26.11
C TYR A 448 -24.78 -7.61 -26.24
N GLU A 449 -25.16 -6.36 -26.54
CA GLU A 449 -26.57 -5.97 -26.69
C GLU A 449 -27.26 -6.73 -27.84
N ALA A 450 -26.66 -6.70 -29.04
CA ALA A 450 -27.23 -7.41 -30.19
C ALA A 450 -27.17 -8.95 -30.05
N PRO A 451 -26.05 -9.56 -29.60
CA PRO A 451 -26.03 -11.00 -29.31
C PRO A 451 -27.07 -11.44 -28.28
N ALA A 452 -27.26 -10.67 -27.19
CA ALA A 452 -28.26 -10.98 -26.16
C ALA A 452 -29.69 -10.92 -26.69
N ALA A 453 -29.99 -9.95 -27.57
CA ALA A 453 -31.30 -9.84 -28.22
C ALA A 453 -31.55 -11.03 -29.16
N ARG A 454 -30.61 -11.35 -30.05
CA ARG A 454 -30.70 -12.48 -30.98
C ARG A 454 -30.88 -13.82 -30.24
N TYR A 455 -30.11 -14.05 -29.17
CA TYR A 455 -30.25 -15.23 -28.34
C TYR A 455 -31.66 -15.32 -27.73
N SER A 456 -32.18 -14.20 -27.23
CA SER A 456 -33.49 -14.19 -26.59
C SER A 456 -34.66 -14.38 -27.55
N GLU A 457 -34.52 -13.94 -28.80
CA GLU A 457 -35.49 -14.22 -29.87
C GLU A 457 -35.53 -15.71 -30.21
N GLN A 458 -34.38 -16.39 -30.22
CA GLN A 458 -34.29 -17.80 -30.57
C GLN A 458 -34.65 -18.74 -29.40
N PHE A 459 -34.34 -18.36 -28.15
CA PHE A 459 -34.56 -19.19 -26.95
C PHE A 459 -35.38 -18.48 -25.87
N PRO A 460 -36.66 -18.11 -26.15
CA PRO A 460 -37.49 -17.33 -25.22
C PRO A 460 -37.73 -18.02 -23.87
N GLU A 461 -37.66 -19.35 -23.83
CA GLU A 461 -37.88 -20.14 -22.61
C GLU A 461 -36.62 -20.37 -21.76
N SER A 462 -35.44 -19.94 -22.25
CA SER A 462 -34.17 -20.05 -21.54
C SER A 462 -34.17 -19.22 -20.25
N TYR A 463 -33.29 -19.58 -19.31
CA TYR A 463 -33.09 -18.77 -18.11
C TYR A 463 -32.66 -17.34 -18.44
N TRP A 464 -31.74 -17.17 -19.40
CA TRP A 464 -31.27 -15.86 -19.88
C TRP A 464 -32.41 -14.95 -20.33
N SER A 465 -33.32 -15.46 -21.16
CA SER A 465 -34.46 -14.67 -21.66
C SER A 465 -35.44 -14.31 -20.56
N LYS A 466 -35.72 -15.24 -19.63
CA LYS A 466 -36.59 -15.01 -18.47
C LYS A 466 -36.02 -13.95 -17.52
N VAL A 467 -34.73 -14.06 -17.18
CA VAL A 467 -34.08 -13.07 -16.28
C VAL A 467 -33.91 -11.72 -16.97
N THR A 468 -33.62 -11.69 -18.27
CA THR A 468 -33.58 -10.45 -19.06
C THR A 468 -34.95 -9.74 -19.04
N ALA A 469 -36.05 -10.47 -19.30
CA ALA A 469 -37.39 -9.90 -19.24
C ALA A 469 -37.74 -9.33 -17.86
N LEU A 470 -37.33 -10.02 -16.78
CA LEU A 470 -37.49 -9.54 -15.41
C LEU A 470 -36.73 -8.22 -15.16
N LEU A 471 -35.45 -8.16 -15.55
CA LEU A 471 -34.62 -6.99 -15.33
C LEU A 471 -35.07 -5.80 -16.20
N THR A 472 -35.49 -6.03 -17.45
CA THR A 472 -36.10 -4.98 -18.28
C THR A 472 -37.36 -4.42 -17.64
N ALA A 473 -38.26 -5.27 -17.12
CA ALA A 473 -39.46 -4.80 -16.44
C ALA A 473 -39.14 -3.99 -15.16
N GLY A 474 -38.10 -4.37 -14.42
CA GLY A 474 -37.63 -3.60 -13.25
C GLY A 474 -37.08 -2.23 -13.62
N ALA A 475 -36.31 -2.13 -14.71
CA ALA A 475 -35.82 -0.87 -15.23
C ALA A 475 -36.96 0.03 -15.76
N ASP A 476 -37.97 -0.55 -16.41
CA ASP A 476 -39.17 0.18 -16.86
C ASP A 476 -39.90 0.84 -15.69
N VAL A 477 -40.04 0.15 -14.54
CA VAL A 477 -40.66 0.71 -13.33
C VAL A 477 -39.93 1.98 -12.87
N ILE A 478 -38.60 1.93 -12.78
CA ILE A 478 -37.77 3.08 -12.36
C ILE A 478 -37.90 4.23 -13.38
N ALA A 479 -37.91 3.91 -14.68
CA ALA A 479 -38.07 4.91 -15.74
C ALA A 479 -39.43 5.62 -15.68
N MET A 480 -40.52 4.88 -15.42
CA MET A 480 -41.86 5.44 -15.27
C MET A 480 -41.97 6.32 -14.01
N LEU A 481 -41.38 5.91 -12.88
CA LEU A 481 -41.34 6.71 -11.65
C LEU A 481 -40.57 8.02 -11.85
N ARG A 482 -39.43 7.98 -12.57
CA ARG A 482 -38.68 9.18 -12.94
C ARG A 482 -39.52 10.13 -13.80
N THR A 483 -40.27 9.60 -14.76
CA THR A 483 -41.16 10.40 -15.60
C THR A 483 -42.28 11.03 -14.77
N LEU A 484 -42.91 10.30 -13.85
CA LEU A 484 -43.94 10.81 -12.94
C LEU A 484 -43.41 11.93 -12.03
N GLN A 485 -42.23 11.75 -11.45
CA GLN A 485 -41.58 12.76 -10.61
C GLN A 485 -41.31 14.06 -11.40
N ASN A 486 -40.86 13.94 -12.65
CA ASN A 486 -40.65 15.09 -13.54
C ASN A 486 -41.96 15.77 -13.94
N LEU A 487 -43.00 14.99 -14.29
CA LEU A 487 -44.31 15.53 -14.66
C LEU A 487 -44.96 16.30 -13.51
N GLN A 488 -44.81 15.80 -12.28
CA GLN A 488 -45.28 16.48 -11.07
C GLN A 488 -44.51 17.78 -10.81
N ALA A 489 -43.18 17.77 -10.95
CA ALA A 489 -42.37 18.98 -10.81
C ALA A 489 -42.73 20.08 -11.84
N LEU A 490 -43.23 19.67 -13.01
CA LEU A 490 -43.69 20.57 -14.08
C LEU A 490 -45.16 21.00 -13.95
N ASN A 491 -45.88 20.58 -12.89
CA ASN A 491 -47.32 20.79 -12.73
C ASN A 491 -48.15 20.37 -13.96
N SER A 492 -47.79 19.22 -14.54
CA SER A 492 -48.43 18.70 -15.76
C SER A 492 -49.91 18.34 -15.54
N SER A 493 -50.66 18.21 -16.64
CA SER A 493 -52.08 17.86 -16.58
C SER A 493 -52.32 16.52 -15.88
N TRP A 494 -53.51 16.37 -15.30
CA TRP A 494 -53.93 15.11 -14.67
C TRP A 494 -53.93 13.94 -15.68
N GLU A 495 -54.32 14.20 -16.93
CA GLU A 495 -54.37 13.19 -17.99
C GLU A 495 -52.97 12.63 -18.32
N ASP A 496 -51.96 13.49 -18.42
CA ASP A 496 -50.56 13.08 -18.70
C ASP A 496 -49.97 12.25 -17.56
N MET A 497 -50.26 12.65 -16.32
CA MET A 497 -49.87 11.94 -15.10
C MET A 497 -50.55 10.56 -15.03
N SER A 498 -51.84 10.50 -15.34
CA SER A 498 -52.65 9.27 -15.30
C SER A 498 -52.20 8.24 -16.34
N ARG A 499 -51.85 8.69 -17.56
CA ARG A 499 -51.30 7.82 -18.61
C ARG A 499 -49.99 7.16 -18.20
N THR A 500 -49.10 7.93 -17.58
CA THR A 500 -47.81 7.42 -17.09
C THR A 500 -47.98 6.50 -15.88
N ALA A 501 -48.91 6.83 -14.98
CA ALA A 501 -49.28 5.97 -13.84
C ALA A 501 -49.85 4.61 -14.29
N THR A 502 -50.62 4.60 -15.37
CA THR A 502 -51.10 3.35 -15.98
C THR A 502 -49.95 2.53 -16.59
N SER A 503 -49.00 3.18 -17.25
CA SER A 503 -47.79 2.51 -17.76
C SER A 503 -46.92 1.93 -16.63
N LEU A 504 -46.85 2.63 -15.49
CA LEU A 504 -46.20 2.12 -14.27
C LEU A 504 -46.89 0.85 -13.76
N LYS A 505 -48.23 0.82 -13.73
CA LYS A 505 -49.01 -0.37 -13.36
C LYS A 505 -48.63 -1.57 -14.21
N GLU A 506 -48.68 -1.40 -15.52
CA GLU A 506 -48.36 -2.45 -16.49
C GLU A 506 -46.90 -2.92 -16.33
N ALA A 507 -45.97 -2.01 -16.05
CA ALA A 507 -44.58 -2.37 -15.78
C ALA A 507 -44.42 -3.21 -14.49
N MET A 508 -45.12 -2.86 -13.41
CA MET A 508 -45.11 -3.62 -12.16
C MET A 508 -45.74 -5.01 -12.32
N GLU A 509 -46.86 -5.12 -13.05
CA GLU A 509 -47.49 -6.41 -13.36
C GLU A 509 -46.59 -7.29 -14.25
N ARG A 510 -45.93 -6.70 -15.26
CA ARG A 510 -44.93 -7.40 -16.08
C ARG A 510 -43.76 -7.88 -15.24
N PHE A 511 -43.27 -7.06 -14.30
CA PHE A 511 -42.19 -7.42 -13.39
C PHE A 511 -42.57 -8.63 -12.54
N GLU A 512 -43.76 -8.61 -11.92
CA GLU A 512 -44.21 -9.69 -11.04
C GLU A 512 -44.40 -11.01 -11.81
N LYS A 513 -45.01 -10.94 -12.99
CA LYS A 513 -45.15 -12.10 -13.88
C LYS A 513 -43.79 -12.68 -14.31
N ALA A 514 -42.83 -11.83 -14.66
CA ALA A 514 -41.48 -12.25 -15.02
C ALA A 514 -40.72 -12.83 -13.81
N ARG A 515 -40.92 -12.28 -12.62
CA ARG A 515 -40.32 -12.74 -11.36
C ARG A 515 -40.78 -14.16 -11.04
N GLU A 516 -42.08 -14.43 -11.17
CA GLU A 516 -42.61 -15.78 -11.02
C GLU A 516 -42.03 -16.74 -12.06
N ALA A 517 -41.88 -16.31 -13.32
CA ALA A 517 -41.33 -17.15 -14.38
C ALA A 517 -39.86 -17.52 -14.12
N VAL A 518 -39.06 -16.60 -13.58
CA VAL A 518 -37.68 -16.86 -13.14
C VAL A 518 -37.67 -17.81 -11.94
N ALA A 519 -38.53 -17.59 -10.94
CA ALA A 519 -38.60 -18.43 -9.74
C ALA A 519 -39.06 -19.88 -10.04
N LYS A 520 -39.90 -20.07 -11.06
CA LYS A 520 -40.40 -21.37 -11.52
C LYS A 520 -39.45 -22.05 -12.54
N HIS A 521 -38.30 -21.44 -12.86
CA HIS A 521 -37.37 -22.03 -13.82
C HIS A 521 -36.78 -23.35 -13.28
N PRO A 522 -36.79 -24.45 -14.06
CA PRO A 522 -36.28 -25.73 -13.59
C PRO A 522 -34.76 -25.67 -13.40
N ALA A 523 -34.27 -25.80 -12.16
CA ALA A 523 -32.86 -25.94 -11.87
C ALA A 523 -32.46 -27.42 -11.92
N LYS A 524 -31.62 -27.83 -12.90
CA LYS A 524 -30.96 -29.14 -12.86
C LYS A 524 -29.78 -29.06 -11.88
N ILE A 525 -30.07 -29.27 -10.60
CA ILE A 525 -29.02 -29.31 -9.57
C ILE A 525 -28.30 -30.66 -9.70
N SER A 526 -27.13 -30.66 -10.32
CA SER A 526 -26.26 -31.85 -10.33
C SER A 526 -25.51 -31.93 -8.99
N GLU A 527 -25.81 -32.94 -8.16
CA GLU A 527 -25.14 -33.18 -6.87
C GLU A 527 -23.64 -33.52 -7.03
N GLU A 528 -23.20 -33.90 -8.22
CA GLU A 528 -21.82 -34.34 -8.52
C GLU A 528 -20.97 -33.28 -9.23
N ALA A 529 -21.52 -32.12 -9.61
CA ALA A 529 -20.73 -31.11 -10.32
C ALA A 529 -19.69 -30.48 -9.36
N PRO A 530 -18.37 -30.62 -9.63
CA PRO A 530 -17.37 -29.95 -8.82
C PRO A 530 -17.61 -28.44 -8.86
N LYS A 531 -17.48 -27.76 -7.71
CA LYS A 531 -17.42 -26.30 -7.67
C LYS A 531 -16.17 -25.87 -8.45
N VAL A 532 -16.32 -25.63 -9.75
CA VAL A 532 -15.23 -25.18 -10.60
C VAL A 532 -14.83 -23.78 -10.13
N VAL A 533 -13.64 -23.65 -9.55
CA VAL A 533 -13.07 -22.36 -9.17
C VAL A 533 -12.33 -21.83 -10.39
N PHE A 534 -12.89 -20.79 -11.02
CA PHE A 534 -12.25 -20.11 -12.14
C PHE A 534 -11.13 -19.19 -11.66
N GLU A 535 -10.11 -18.98 -12.51
CA GLU A 535 -8.99 -18.07 -12.25
C GLU A 535 -9.41 -16.59 -12.15
N SER A 536 -10.56 -16.26 -12.77
CA SER A 536 -11.14 -14.93 -12.83
C SER A 536 -12.59 -14.96 -12.33
N PRO A 537 -13.04 -13.92 -11.60
CA PRO A 537 -14.44 -13.78 -11.25
C PRO A 537 -15.31 -13.35 -12.44
N PHE A 538 -14.72 -12.83 -13.52
CA PHE A 538 -15.42 -12.21 -14.65
C PHE A 538 -15.41 -13.05 -15.93
N PHE A 539 -14.35 -13.83 -16.14
CA PHE A 539 -14.12 -14.62 -17.34
C PHE A 539 -14.01 -16.11 -17.02
N TYR A 540 -14.45 -16.94 -17.96
CA TYR A 540 -14.07 -18.34 -18.04
C TYR A 540 -12.56 -18.48 -18.30
N PRO A 541 -11.95 -19.66 -18.06
CA PRO A 541 -10.50 -19.83 -18.20
C PRO A 541 -9.98 -19.42 -19.58
N ILE A 542 -8.93 -18.59 -19.59
CA ILE A 542 -8.32 -18.10 -20.83
C ILE A 542 -6.93 -18.70 -20.95
N SER A 543 -6.73 -19.58 -21.93
CA SER A 543 -5.41 -20.19 -22.18
C SER A 543 -4.42 -19.18 -22.75
N ASP A 544 -3.12 -19.48 -22.66
CA ASP A 544 -2.08 -18.63 -23.27
C ASP A 544 -2.21 -18.58 -24.79
N GLU A 545 -2.66 -19.66 -25.44
CA GLU A 545 -2.97 -19.68 -26.87
C GLU A 545 -4.13 -18.75 -27.20
N ALA A 546 -5.19 -18.74 -26.37
CA ALA A 546 -6.31 -17.82 -26.56
C ALA A 546 -5.86 -16.37 -26.42
N LEU A 547 -5.06 -16.04 -25.39
CA LEU A 547 -4.50 -14.68 -25.22
C LEU A 547 -3.65 -14.24 -26.42
N LYS A 548 -2.84 -15.13 -27.01
CA LYS A 548 -2.05 -14.83 -28.21
C LYS A 548 -2.89 -14.45 -29.44
N THR A 549 -4.13 -14.90 -29.51
CA THR A 549 -5.05 -14.57 -30.62
C THR A 549 -5.82 -13.27 -30.41
N MET A 550 -5.79 -12.69 -29.21
CA MET A 550 -6.52 -11.46 -28.88
C MET A 550 -5.76 -10.22 -29.34
N ASN A 551 -6.50 -9.21 -29.81
CA ASN A 551 -5.92 -7.92 -30.14
C ASN A 551 -5.78 -7.01 -28.90
N GLY A 552 -5.07 -5.88 -29.05
CA GLY A 552 -4.80 -4.96 -27.96
C GLY A 552 -6.06 -4.43 -27.24
N VAL A 553 -7.16 -4.18 -27.96
CA VAL A 553 -8.40 -3.69 -27.35
C VAL A 553 -9.14 -4.76 -26.55
N GLN A 554 -9.03 -6.04 -26.94
CA GLN A 554 -9.55 -7.17 -26.15
C GLN A 554 -8.73 -7.38 -24.88
N LEU A 555 -7.40 -7.36 -24.98
CA LEU A 555 -6.51 -7.45 -23.82
C LEU A 555 -6.76 -6.31 -22.83
N ALA A 556 -6.92 -5.08 -23.33
CA ALA A 556 -7.26 -3.92 -22.53
C ALA A 556 -8.64 -4.07 -21.86
N THR A 557 -9.64 -4.56 -22.60
CA THR A 557 -10.99 -4.81 -22.04
C THR A 557 -10.93 -5.81 -20.88
N ILE A 558 -10.18 -6.90 -21.04
CA ILE A 558 -9.95 -7.91 -19.99
C ILE A 558 -9.31 -7.27 -18.75
N CYS A 559 -8.17 -6.60 -18.92
CA CYS A 559 -7.44 -6.01 -17.81
C CYS A 559 -8.28 -4.95 -17.07
N LEU A 560 -9.02 -4.11 -17.80
CA LEU A 560 -9.89 -3.10 -17.19
C LEU A 560 -11.07 -3.74 -16.42
N GLU A 561 -11.59 -4.87 -16.90
CA GLU A 561 -12.63 -5.63 -16.19
C GLU A 561 -12.08 -6.29 -14.93
N GLU A 562 -10.93 -6.96 -15.03
CA GLU A 562 -10.27 -7.63 -13.90
C GLU A 562 -9.96 -6.69 -12.73
N LEU A 563 -9.66 -5.42 -12.99
CA LEU A 563 -9.46 -4.41 -11.95
C LEU A 563 -10.74 -4.03 -11.18
N ASN A 564 -11.91 -4.59 -11.53
CA ASN A 564 -13.11 -4.53 -10.68
C ASN A 564 -13.10 -5.58 -9.56
N ALA A 565 -12.19 -6.57 -9.60
CA ALA A 565 -12.11 -7.61 -8.58
C ALA A 565 -11.65 -7.05 -7.23
N LYS A 566 -12.13 -7.66 -6.14
CA LYS A 566 -11.67 -7.34 -4.78
C LYS A 566 -10.25 -7.86 -4.50
N THR A 567 -9.83 -8.87 -5.25
CA THR A 567 -8.53 -9.53 -5.10
C THR A 567 -7.69 -9.31 -6.36
N PRO A 568 -6.35 -9.25 -6.23
CA PRO A 568 -5.45 -9.21 -7.37
C PRO A 568 -5.73 -10.31 -8.38
N SER A 569 -5.60 -10.00 -9.66
CA SER A 569 -5.88 -10.93 -10.75
C SER A 569 -4.60 -11.54 -11.31
N ILE A 570 -4.55 -12.87 -11.35
CA ILE A 570 -3.49 -13.61 -12.04
C ILE A 570 -3.51 -13.35 -13.55
N LEU A 571 -4.69 -13.12 -14.12
CA LEU A 571 -4.86 -12.87 -15.55
C LEU A 571 -4.26 -11.51 -15.94
N VAL A 572 -4.46 -10.48 -15.10
CA VAL A 572 -3.78 -9.18 -15.27
C VAL A 572 -2.27 -9.37 -15.24
N LYS A 573 -1.74 -10.11 -14.25
CA LYS A 573 -0.30 -10.43 -14.19
C LYS A 573 0.18 -11.11 -15.48
N ARG A 574 -0.52 -12.15 -15.97
CA ARG A 574 -0.15 -12.89 -17.21
C ARG A 574 -0.06 -11.94 -18.41
N ILE A 575 -1.00 -11.01 -18.53
CA ILE A 575 -1.05 -10.04 -19.64
C ILE A 575 0.03 -8.96 -19.47
N THR A 576 0.18 -8.36 -18.29
CA THR A 576 1.09 -7.23 -18.09
C THR A 576 2.56 -7.64 -17.97
N SER A 577 2.86 -8.83 -17.46
CA SER A 577 4.25 -9.31 -17.38
C SER A 577 4.81 -9.76 -18.74
N ASN A 578 3.95 -10.22 -19.65
CA ASN A 578 4.37 -10.58 -21.01
C ASN A 578 4.60 -9.33 -21.88
N GLN A 579 5.81 -9.21 -22.42
CA GLN A 579 6.22 -8.05 -23.22
C GLN A 579 5.34 -7.84 -24.47
N GLU A 580 5.03 -8.89 -25.21
CA GLU A 580 4.27 -8.81 -26.46
C GLU A 580 2.81 -8.37 -26.19
N PHE A 581 2.19 -8.98 -25.17
CA PHE A 581 0.83 -8.63 -24.76
C PHE A 581 0.74 -7.20 -24.22
N TRP A 582 1.70 -6.81 -23.38
CA TRP A 582 1.77 -5.44 -22.84
C TRP A 582 1.90 -4.40 -23.95
N GLN A 583 2.82 -4.59 -24.90
CA GLN A 583 3.00 -3.65 -26.01
C GLN A 583 1.74 -3.52 -26.87
N CYS A 584 1.10 -4.66 -27.20
CA CYS A 584 -0.13 -4.66 -27.98
C CYS A 584 -1.28 -3.95 -27.25
N MET A 585 -1.46 -4.24 -25.96
CA MET A 585 -2.49 -3.64 -25.12
C MET A 585 -2.23 -2.14 -24.88
N ASN A 586 -1.00 -1.76 -24.52
CA ASN A 586 -0.67 -0.38 -24.20
C ASN A 586 -0.80 0.53 -25.42
N LEU A 587 -0.39 0.05 -26.60
CA LEU A 587 -0.63 0.77 -27.85
C LEU A 587 -2.13 1.02 -28.06
N ALA A 588 -2.98 0.02 -27.83
CA ALA A 588 -4.43 0.18 -27.97
C ALA A 588 -5.03 1.17 -26.94
N LEU A 589 -4.54 1.16 -25.70
CA LEU A 589 -4.95 2.12 -24.65
C LEU A 589 -4.58 3.57 -25.03
N GLU A 590 -3.46 3.75 -25.72
CA GLU A 590 -3.01 5.06 -26.21
C GLU A 590 -3.77 5.50 -27.47
N THR A 591 -3.91 4.63 -28.47
CA THR A 591 -4.53 4.98 -29.76
C THR A 591 -6.05 5.16 -29.66
N GLU A 592 -6.72 4.33 -28.84
CA GLU A 592 -8.18 4.31 -28.70
C GLU A 592 -8.66 4.97 -27.38
N GLN A 593 -7.82 5.84 -26.79
CA GLN A 593 -8.06 6.43 -25.47
C GLN A 593 -9.43 7.12 -25.36
N VAL A 594 -9.88 7.79 -26.42
CA VAL A 594 -11.16 8.51 -26.45
C VAL A 594 -12.33 7.55 -26.28
N ASP A 595 -12.28 6.37 -26.91
CA ASP A 595 -13.35 5.39 -26.82
C ASP A 595 -13.34 4.66 -25.47
N PHE A 596 -12.18 4.34 -24.91
CA PHE A 596 -12.09 3.79 -23.55
C PHE A 596 -12.61 4.76 -22.48
N LYS A 597 -12.37 6.06 -22.62
CA LYS A 597 -12.90 7.10 -21.72
C LYS A 597 -14.42 7.27 -21.79
N ARG A 598 -15.11 6.64 -22.75
CA ARG A 598 -16.58 6.57 -22.75
C ARG A 598 -17.15 5.64 -21.69
N ARG A 599 -16.34 4.71 -21.16
CA ARG A 599 -16.71 3.95 -19.97
C ARG A 599 -16.84 4.92 -18.79
N LYS A 600 -17.95 4.83 -18.06
CA LYS A 600 -18.19 5.67 -16.86
C LYS A 600 -17.37 5.25 -15.64
N GLU A 601 -16.70 4.10 -15.71
CA GLU A 601 -15.75 3.64 -14.71
C GLU A 601 -14.50 4.54 -14.70
N ASN A 602 -13.73 4.56 -13.60
CA ASN A 602 -12.51 5.36 -13.50
C ASN A 602 -11.35 4.76 -14.34
N VAL A 603 -11.50 4.75 -15.66
CA VAL A 603 -10.58 4.12 -16.60
C VAL A 603 -9.19 4.74 -16.52
N THR A 604 -9.08 6.06 -16.36
CA THR A 604 -7.79 6.73 -16.22
C THR A 604 -7.01 6.20 -15.02
N GLN A 605 -7.67 6.01 -13.87
CA GLN A 605 -7.05 5.42 -12.69
C GLN A 605 -6.69 3.96 -12.92
N LYS A 606 -7.57 3.18 -13.57
CA LYS A 606 -7.29 1.77 -13.89
C LYS A 606 -6.08 1.61 -14.82
N ILE A 607 -5.95 2.45 -15.84
CA ILE A 607 -4.78 2.45 -16.73
C ILE A 607 -3.50 2.74 -15.92
N ALA A 608 -3.53 3.74 -15.04
CA ALA A 608 -2.39 4.04 -14.18
C ALA A 608 -2.00 2.84 -13.29
N VAL A 609 -2.99 2.12 -12.74
CA VAL A 609 -2.76 0.88 -11.98
C VAL A 609 -2.12 -0.21 -12.85
N LEU A 610 -2.54 -0.38 -14.11
CA LEU A 610 -1.90 -1.35 -15.02
C LEU A 610 -0.42 -1.02 -15.26
N HIS A 611 -0.08 0.27 -15.40
CA HIS A 611 1.33 0.69 -15.51
C HIS A 611 2.11 0.41 -14.23
N GLN A 612 1.52 0.61 -13.04
CA GLN A 612 2.16 0.26 -11.77
C GLN A 612 2.41 -1.24 -11.66
N ILE A 613 1.43 -2.06 -12.02
CA ILE A 613 1.57 -3.53 -12.03
C ILE A 613 2.68 -3.94 -13.01
N ARG A 614 2.69 -3.36 -14.22
CA ARG A 614 3.75 -3.61 -15.20
C ARG A 614 5.13 -3.26 -14.64
N HIS A 615 5.27 -2.05 -14.10
CA HIS A 615 6.53 -1.55 -13.58
C HIS A 615 7.05 -2.41 -12.42
N PHE A 616 6.17 -2.89 -11.53
CA PHE A 616 6.55 -3.83 -10.48
C PHE A 616 7.21 -5.10 -11.04
N TRP A 617 6.65 -5.70 -12.08
CA TRP A 617 7.24 -6.91 -12.68
C TRP A 617 8.54 -6.62 -13.43
N GLU A 618 8.67 -5.45 -14.04
CA GLU A 618 9.96 -5.01 -14.61
C GLU A 618 11.04 -4.85 -13.54
N LEU A 619 10.69 -4.32 -12.36
CA LEU A 619 11.61 -4.25 -11.22
C LEU A 619 12.01 -5.63 -10.71
N VAL A 620 11.08 -6.60 -10.69
CA VAL A 620 11.38 -7.99 -10.32
C VAL A 620 12.40 -8.59 -11.28
N ASP A 621 12.22 -8.39 -12.58
CA ASP A 621 13.14 -8.92 -13.59
C ASP A 621 14.51 -8.23 -13.49
N GLN A 622 14.53 -6.90 -13.34
CA GLN A 622 15.77 -6.13 -13.13
C GLN A 622 16.50 -6.51 -11.83
N PHE A 623 15.76 -6.83 -10.77
CA PHE A 623 16.34 -7.34 -9.52
C PHE A 623 17.05 -8.68 -9.75
N LYS A 624 16.43 -9.61 -10.46
CA LYS A 624 17.01 -10.94 -10.77
C LYS A 624 18.21 -10.86 -11.71
N GLU A 625 18.17 -9.93 -12.67
CA GLU A 625 19.27 -9.70 -13.62
C GLU A 625 20.45 -8.94 -13.01
N SER A 626 20.24 -8.18 -11.94
CA SER A 626 21.32 -7.50 -11.23
C SER A 626 22.15 -8.48 -10.41
N SER A 627 23.47 -8.27 -10.36
CA SER A 627 24.35 -8.91 -9.37
C SER A 627 24.86 -7.92 -8.31
N VAL A 628 24.52 -6.63 -8.44
CA VAL A 628 25.08 -5.57 -7.60
C VAL A 628 24.17 -5.31 -6.40
N LEU A 629 24.72 -5.43 -5.19
CA LEU A 629 23.97 -5.29 -3.93
C LEU A 629 23.19 -3.97 -3.82
N GLN A 630 23.83 -2.82 -4.05
CA GLN A 630 23.18 -1.51 -3.96
C GLN A 630 22.04 -1.35 -4.97
N THR A 631 22.20 -1.91 -6.17
CA THR A 631 21.16 -1.90 -7.20
C THR A 631 19.98 -2.79 -6.81
N LYS A 632 20.25 -3.97 -6.23
CA LYS A 632 19.22 -4.86 -5.68
C LYS A 632 18.47 -4.23 -4.52
N GLU A 633 19.17 -3.56 -3.61
CA GLU A 633 18.57 -2.82 -2.48
C GLU A 633 17.57 -1.78 -2.97
N ARG A 634 17.98 -0.97 -3.96
CA ARG A 634 17.11 0.04 -4.58
C ARG A 634 15.86 -0.60 -5.19
N PHE A 635 16.02 -1.65 -6.01
CA PHE A 635 14.89 -2.32 -6.64
C PHE A 635 13.95 -2.96 -5.62
N LEU A 636 14.48 -3.62 -4.59
CA LEU A 636 13.68 -4.19 -3.51
C LEU A 636 12.88 -3.12 -2.76
N GLY A 637 13.50 -1.96 -2.48
CA GLY A 637 12.81 -0.82 -1.86
C GLY A 637 11.69 -0.25 -2.74
N GLU A 638 11.94 -0.10 -4.04
CA GLU A 638 10.92 0.35 -5.01
C GLU A 638 9.77 -0.66 -5.15
N MET A 639 10.07 -1.97 -5.18
CA MET A 639 9.06 -3.04 -5.18
C MET A 639 8.18 -2.99 -3.92
N GLN A 640 8.78 -2.81 -2.74
CA GLN A 640 8.07 -2.70 -1.47
C GLN A 640 7.13 -1.49 -1.46
N LEU A 641 7.61 -0.34 -1.94
CA LEU A 641 6.80 0.89 -2.03
C LEU A 641 5.61 0.68 -2.96
N LEU A 642 5.83 0.19 -4.19
CA LEU A 642 4.77 -0.05 -5.16
C LEU A 642 3.73 -1.06 -4.67
N SER A 643 4.16 -2.11 -3.97
CA SER A 643 3.23 -3.09 -3.40
C SER A 643 2.36 -2.51 -2.28
N GLN A 644 2.82 -1.49 -1.56
CA GLN A 644 2.02 -0.79 -0.56
C GLN A 644 1.05 0.19 -1.21
N GLU A 645 1.49 0.89 -2.26
CA GLU A 645 0.66 1.84 -3.01
C GLU A 645 -0.41 1.16 -3.87
N CYS A 646 -0.11 -0.04 -4.38
CA CYS A 646 -0.95 -0.79 -5.31
C CYS A 646 -1.27 -2.20 -4.80
N PRO A 647 -2.34 -2.40 -4.01
CA PRO A 647 -2.70 -3.70 -3.44
C PRO A 647 -3.23 -4.69 -4.49
N LEU A 648 -3.37 -4.29 -5.76
CA LEU A 648 -3.89 -5.10 -6.86
C LEU A 648 -2.80 -5.90 -7.61
N ILE A 649 -1.53 -5.80 -7.17
CA ILE A 649 -0.43 -6.57 -7.75
C ILE A 649 -0.50 -8.03 -7.24
N PHE A 650 -0.72 -8.96 -8.16
CA PHE A 650 -0.87 -10.39 -7.82
C PHE A 650 0.42 -11.01 -7.29
N SER A 651 0.36 -11.67 -6.14
CA SER A 651 1.52 -12.32 -5.48
C SER A 651 2.71 -11.40 -5.19
N ALA A 652 2.49 -10.09 -5.00
CA ALA A 652 3.57 -9.14 -4.71
C ALA A 652 4.32 -9.51 -3.42
N ASN A 653 3.59 -9.88 -2.37
CA ASN A 653 4.16 -10.20 -1.06
C ASN A 653 5.09 -11.42 -1.09
N GLU A 654 4.69 -12.49 -1.80
CA GLU A 654 5.51 -13.68 -1.95
C GLU A 654 6.81 -13.37 -2.70
N VAL A 655 6.71 -12.62 -3.81
CA VAL A 655 7.87 -12.26 -4.62
C VAL A 655 8.82 -11.30 -3.90
N ILE A 656 8.29 -10.34 -3.14
CA ILE A 656 9.11 -9.45 -2.30
C ILE A 656 9.83 -10.25 -1.21
N LYS A 657 9.17 -11.23 -0.60
CA LYS A 657 9.79 -12.10 0.41
C LYS A 657 10.93 -12.93 -0.18
N GLU A 658 10.73 -13.49 -1.38
CA GLU A 658 11.78 -14.21 -2.10
C GLU A 658 12.96 -13.30 -2.44
N ALA A 659 12.69 -12.12 -3.01
CA ALA A 659 13.71 -11.12 -3.33
C ALA A 659 14.48 -10.65 -2.08
N GLN A 660 13.79 -10.48 -0.94
CA GLN A 660 14.43 -10.11 0.32
C GLN A 660 15.34 -11.21 0.85
N ALA A 661 14.95 -12.49 0.73
CA ALA A 661 15.81 -13.61 1.09
C ALA A 661 17.06 -13.68 0.21
N GLU A 662 16.91 -13.49 -1.10
CA GLU A 662 18.02 -13.43 -2.06
C GLU A 662 18.96 -12.25 -1.75
N PHE A 663 18.41 -11.07 -1.47
CA PHE A 663 19.19 -9.89 -1.08
C PHE A 663 20.01 -10.14 0.20
N MET A 664 19.41 -10.73 1.23
CA MET A 664 20.09 -11.05 2.48
C MET A 664 21.25 -12.04 2.28
N GLN A 665 21.06 -13.06 1.45
CA GLN A 665 22.12 -14.03 1.12
C GLN A 665 23.30 -13.35 0.43
N LEU A 666 23.04 -12.45 -0.52
CA LEU A 666 24.11 -11.68 -1.16
C LEU A 666 24.81 -10.74 -0.18
N GLN A 667 24.07 -10.08 0.70
CA GLN A 667 24.62 -9.19 1.71
C GLN A 667 25.54 -9.94 2.68
N GLU A 668 25.11 -11.11 3.17
CA GLU A 668 25.89 -11.97 4.07
C GLU A 668 27.18 -12.45 3.38
N PHE A 669 27.09 -12.92 2.14
CA PHE A 669 28.27 -13.30 1.35
C PHE A 669 29.27 -12.15 1.22
N LEU A 670 28.81 -10.94 0.89
CA LEU A 670 29.69 -9.78 0.71
C LEU A 670 30.31 -9.30 2.03
N LEU A 671 29.58 -9.42 3.14
CA LEU A 671 30.12 -9.11 4.48
C LEU A 671 31.25 -10.09 4.84
N LEU A 672 31.02 -11.40 4.64
CA LEU A 672 32.05 -12.43 4.86
C LEU A 672 33.25 -12.24 3.92
N LEU A 673 33.00 -11.86 2.66
CA LEU A 673 34.06 -11.58 1.68
C LEU A 673 34.95 -10.41 2.16
N HIS A 674 34.36 -9.36 2.72
CA HIS A 674 35.10 -8.20 3.22
C HIS A 674 35.91 -8.51 4.48
N ASN A 675 35.30 -9.24 5.43
CA ASN A 675 35.89 -9.49 6.75
C ASN A 675 36.88 -10.65 6.76
N LEU A 676 37.01 -11.43 5.69
CA LEU A 676 37.83 -12.64 5.62
C LEU A 676 39.27 -12.43 6.10
N VAL A 677 39.87 -11.27 5.81
CA VAL A 677 41.26 -10.94 6.15
C VAL A 677 41.44 -10.70 7.66
N GLU A 678 40.39 -10.28 8.36
CA GLU A 678 40.42 -10.00 9.80
C GLU A 678 40.29 -11.27 10.65
N GLU A 679 39.86 -12.38 10.04
CA GLU A 679 39.67 -13.65 10.74
C GLU A 679 41.00 -14.35 11.07
N PRO A 680 41.20 -14.82 12.31
CA PRO A 680 42.44 -15.49 12.72
C PRO A 680 42.62 -16.86 12.03
N ASP A 681 41.52 -17.55 11.73
CA ASP A 681 41.47 -18.80 10.97
C ASP A 681 40.86 -18.55 9.60
N GLN A 682 41.67 -17.97 8.72
CA GLN A 682 41.26 -17.66 7.34
C GLN A 682 40.88 -18.89 6.53
N TYR A 683 41.38 -20.10 6.87
CA TYR A 683 40.98 -21.32 6.17
C TYR A 683 39.52 -21.67 6.48
N ARG A 684 39.14 -21.69 7.75
CA ARG A 684 37.76 -21.95 8.15
C ARG A 684 36.81 -20.86 7.67
N ALA A 685 37.21 -19.59 7.77
CA ALA A 685 36.42 -18.47 7.26
C ALA A 685 36.19 -18.58 5.73
N LEU A 686 37.22 -18.99 4.97
CA LEU A 686 37.09 -19.23 3.53
C LEU A 686 36.13 -20.38 3.22
N GLN A 687 36.11 -21.45 4.02
CA GLN A 687 35.14 -22.55 3.84
C GLN A 687 33.69 -22.07 4.04
N VAL A 688 33.44 -21.21 5.04
CA VAL A 688 32.11 -20.61 5.26
C VAL A 688 31.74 -19.71 4.08
N LEU A 689 32.68 -18.88 3.61
CA LEU A 689 32.49 -18.03 2.43
C LEU A 689 32.14 -18.86 1.18
N GLU A 690 32.82 -20.00 0.96
CA GLU A 690 32.52 -20.93 -0.14
C GLU A 690 31.12 -21.53 -0.03
N GLN A 691 30.64 -21.81 1.18
CA GLN A 691 29.28 -22.33 1.42
C GLN A 691 28.22 -21.27 1.11
N GLU A 692 28.40 -20.03 1.58
CA GLU A 692 27.49 -18.93 1.28
C GLU A 692 27.48 -18.59 -0.22
N TYR A 693 28.64 -18.64 -0.88
CA TYR A 693 28.72 -18.49 -2.33
C TYR A 693 27.85 -19.50 -3.09
N GLN A 694 27.66 -20.72 -2.59
CA GLN A 694 26.79 -21.71 -3.27
C GLN A 694 25.30 -21.41 -3.13
N LYS A 695 24.88 -20.60 -2.16
CA LYS A 695 23.49 -20.19 -1.99
C LYS A 695 23.07 -19.09 -2.97
N LEU A 696 24.04 -18.35 -3.52
CA LEU A 696 23.81 -17.27 -4.47
C LEU A 696 23.22 -17.77 -5.78
N THR A 697 22.51 -16.88 -6.48
CA THR A 697 21.95 -17.16 -7.82
C THR A 697 23.05 -17.44 -8.84
N GLU A 698 22.70 -18.06 -9.97
CA GLU A 698 23.69 -18.37 -11.02
C GLU A 698 24.39 -17.11 -11.55
N ASN A 699 23.65 -16.00 -11.69
CA ASN A 699 24.17 -14.74 -12.18
C ASN A 699 25.15 -14.09 -11.19
N GLU A 700 24.80 -14.05 -9.90
CA GLU A 700 25.69 -13.56 -8.84
C GLU A 700 26.95 -14.43 -8.72
N ARG A 701 26.81 -15.76 -8.78
CA ARG A 701 27.95 -16.67 -8.77
C ARG A 701 28.90 -16.37 -9.92
N LYS A 702 28.39 -16.15 -11.13
CA LYS A 702 29.23 -15.74 -12.28
C LYS A 702 29.93 -14.41 -12.02
N SER A 703 29.21 -13.42 -11.48
CA SER A 703 29.74 -12.08 -11.20
C SER A 703 30.84 -12.06 -10.13
N TYR A 704 30.70 -12.86 -9.07
CA TYR A 704 31.60 -12.85 -7.90
C TYR A 704 32.67 -13.95 -7.89
N LYS A 705 32.68 -14.82 -8.91
CA LYS A 705 33.70 -15.88 -9.06
C LYS A 705 35.14 -15.35 -9.05
N PRO A 706 35.49 -14.24 -9.74
CA PRO A 706 36.84 -13.71 -9.71
C PRO A 706 37.30 -13.31 -8.31
N GLN A 707 36.46 -12.61 -7.55
CA GLN A 707 36.75 -12.15 -6.19
C GLN A 707 36.97 -13.33 -5.25
N LEU A 708 36.12 -14.38 -5.33
CA LEU A 708 36.32 -15.60 -4.56
C LEU A 708 37.66 -16.29 -4.91
N ILE A 709 38.03 -16.33 -6.19
CA ILE A 709 39.33 -16.88 -6.61
C ILE A 709 40.49 -16.04 -6.06
N ASP A 710 40.39 -14.72 -6.08
CA ASP A 710 41.44 -13.85 -5.56
C ASP A 710 41.60 -13.96 -4.05
N GLU A 711 40.50 -14.08 -3.30
CA GLU A 711 40.56 -14.35 -1.87
C GLU A 711 41.15 -15.74 -1.57
N LYS A 712 40.84 -16.78 -2.37
CA LYS A 712 41.53 -18.08 -2.26
C LYS A 712 43.04 -17.96 -2.42
N LYS A 713 43.51 -17.14 -3.38
CA LYS A 713 44.95 -16.88 -3.57
C LYS A 713 45.53 -16.13 -2.37
N ARG A 714 44.82 -15.15 -1.80
CA ARG A 714 45.27 -14.42 -0.62
C ARG A 714 45.42 -15.33 0.60
N VAL A 715 44.44 -16.21 0.84
CA VAL A 715 44.54 -17.19 1.94
C VAL A 715 45.69 -18.18 1.68
N CYS A 716 45.92 -18.60 0.43
CA CYS A 716 47.12 -19.39 0.08
C CYS A 716 48.41 -18.66 0.43
N GLN A 717 48.52 -17.38 0.05
CA GLN A 717 49.68 -16.54 0.37
C GLN A 717 49.86 -16.39 1.89
N PHE A 718 48.77 -16.17 2.63
CA PHE A 718 48.80 -16.07 4.10
C PHE A 718 49.38 -17.32 4.76
N TYR A 719 48.96 -18.51 4.34
CA TYR A 719 49.54 -19.75 4.88
C TYR A 719 50.97 -19.99 4.41
N LEU A 720 51.34 -19.58 3.19
CA LEU A 720 52.73 -19.62 2.73
C LEU A 720 53.62 -18.71 3.59
N ASP A 721 53.17 -17.51 3.90
CA ASP A 721 53.88 -16.56 4.77
C ASP A 721 54.00 -17.12 6.20
N LYS A 722 52.94 -17.75 6.73
CA LYS A 722 53.01 -18.47 8.01
C LYS A 722 54.05 -19.59 8.00
N ILE A 723 54.09 -20.45 6.96
CA ILE A 723 55.10 -21.50 6.83
C ILE A 723 56.52 -20.91 6.84
N ASN A 724 56.72 -19.81 6.12
CA ASN A 724 58.02 -19.14 6.04
C ASN A 724 58.42 -18.50 7.38
N ALA A 725 57.48 -17.96 8.15
CA ALA A 725 57.70 -17.37 9.46
C ALA A 725 57.84 -18.40 10.61
N SER A 726 57.30 -19.61 10.47
CA SER A 726 57.39 -20.65 11.50
C SER A 726 58.84 -21.04 11.80
N GLU A 727 59.16 -21.18 13.09
CA GLU A 727 60.49 -21.58 13.56
C GLU A 727 60.59 -23.10 13.77
N THR A 728 59.48 -23.73 14.16
CA THR A 728 59.43 -25.16 14.49
C THR A 728 59.06 -26.04 13.30
N MET A 729 59.41 -27.32 13.37
CA MET A 729 59.05 -28.30 12.34
C MET A 729 57.54 -28.55 12.34
N GLU A 730 56.93 -28.69 13.52
CA GLU A 730 55.52 -29.01 13.70
C GLU A 730 54.62 -27.93 13.10
N GLU A 731 54.86 -26.66 13.42
CA GLU A 731 54.10 -25.52 12.87
C GLU A 731 54.22 -25.44 11.34
N LYS A 732 55.41 -25.70 10.79
CA LYS A 732 55.60 -25.72 9.33
C LYS A 732 54.76 -26.80 8.66
N ARG A 733 54.72 -28.01 9.24
CA ARG A 733 53.93 -29.12 8.70
C ARG A 733 52.43 -28.86 8.80
N GLU A 734 51.96 -28.35 9.93
CA GLU A 734 50.55 -27.98 10.12
C GLU A 734 50.10 -26.92 9.12
N ASN A 735 50.87 -25.84 8.96
CA ASN A 735 50.56 -24.79 8.00
C ASN A 735 50.70 -25.28 6.54
N PHE A 736 51.66 -26.16 6.23
CA PHE A 736 51.79 -26.75 4.90
C PHE A 736 50.62 -27.67 4.55
N ALA A 737 50.09 -28.44 5.49
CA ALA A 737 48.91 -29.26 5.26
C ALA A 737 47.70 -28.40 4.83
N LEU A 738 47.48 -27.25 5.48
CA LEU A 738 46.43 -26.30 5.11
C LEU A 738 46.71 -25.64 3.75
N PHE A 739 47.94 -25.19 3.52
CA PHE A 739 48.37 -24.64 2.23
C PHE A 739 48.18 -25.64 1.08
N SER A 740 48.49 -26.92 1.28
CA SER A 740 48.35 -27.97 0.28
C SER A 740 46.88 -28.23 -0.10
N GLN A 741 46.00 -28.32 0.90
CA GLN A 741 44.56 -28.45 0.65
C GLN A 741 43.99 -27.25 -0.12
N LEU A 742 44.46 -26.04 0.18
CA LEU A 742 44.07 -24.83 -0.53
C LEU A 742 44.60 -24.80 -1.97
N PHE A 743 45.89 -25.13 -2.14
CA PHE A 743 46.56 -25.19 -3.43
C PHE A 743 45.81 -26.12 -4.38
N ASP A 744 45.42 -27.31 -3.92
CA ASP A 744 44.70 -28.29 -4.74
C ASP A 744 43.35 -27.80 -5.26
N LYS A 745 42.67 -26.93 -4.50
CA LYS A 745 41.38 -26.32 -4.85
C LYS A 745 41.50 -25.11 -5.78
N LEU A 746 42.71 -24.59 -6.04
CA LEU A 746 42.90 -23.45 -6.92
C LEU A 746 42.69 -23.82 -8.41
N PRO A 747 42.19 -22.88 -9.24
CA PRO A 747 42.19 -23.03 -10.69
C PRO A 747 43.61 -23.22 -11.24
N VAL A 748 43.77 -23.92 -12.37
CA VAL A 748 45.07 -24.25 -12.99
C VAL A 748 45.98 -23.02 -13.14
N GLN A 749 45.45 -21.92 -13.69
CA GLN A 749 46.20 -20.66 -13.86
C GLN A 749 46.68 -20.06 -12.53
N SER A 750 45.92 -20.25 -11.45
CA SER A 750 46.29 -19.76 -10.12
C SER A 750 47.29 -20.67 -9.43
N LYS A 751 47.26 -21.98 -9.71
CA LYS A 751 48.27 -22.93 -9.24
C LYS A 751 49.66 -22.59 -9.76
N GLU A 752 49.78 -22.12 -11.00
CA GLU A 752 51.07 -21.73 -11.60
C GLU A 752 51.80 -20.66 -10.79
N ILE A 753 51.07 -19.72 -10.16
CA ILE A 753 51.65 -18.65 -9.32
C ILE A 753 52.39 -19.24 -8.11
N PHE A 754 51.80 -20.25 -7.46
CA PHE A 754 52.32 -20.86 -6.24
C PHE A 754 53.11 -22.15 -6.48
N LYS A 755 53.19 -22.64 -7.73
CA LYS A 755 53.71 -23.96 -8.08
C LYS A 755 55.14 -24.17 -7.61
N ALA A 756 56.01 -23.18 -7.84
CA ALA A 756 57.41 -23.26 -7.46
C ALA A 756 57.58 -23.36 -5.93
N GLU A 757 56.87 -22.52 -5.18
CA GLU A 757 56.89 -22.54 -3.72
C GLU A 757 56.29 -23.83 -3.16
N TYR A 758 55.17 -24.29 -3.71
CA TYR A 758 54.54 -25.55 -3.35
C TYR A 758 55.50 -26.74 -3.52
N ASP A 759 56.16 -26.84 -4.67
CA ASP A 759 57.08 -27.94 -4.96
C ASP A 759 58.29 -27.92 -3.99
N VAL A 760 58.76 -26.74 -3.57
CA VAL A 760 59.80 -26.59 -2.53
C VAL A 760 59.25 -27.06 -1.17
N LYS A 761 58.12 -26.52 -0.71
CA LYS A 761 57.53 -26.85 0.60
C LYS A 761 57.11 -28.32 0.72
N GLN A 762 56.67 -28.94 -0.37
CA GLN A 762 56.36 -30.36 -0.42
C GLN A 762 57.61 -31.23 -0.19
N LYS A 763 58.75 -30.83 -0.74
CA LYS A 763 60.03 -31.52 -0.50
C LYS A 763 60.54 -31.29 0.93
N GLU A 764 60.34 -30.09 1.49
CA GLU A 764 60.61 -29.82 2.92
C GLU A 764 59.74 -30.69 3.82
N ASP A 765 58.42 -30.78 3.60
CA ASP A 765 57.53 -31.64 4.38
C ASP A 765 57.88 -33.12 4.24
N SER A 766 58.26 -33.57 3.04
CA SER A 766 58.75 -34.94 2.83
C SER A 766 60.00 -35.25 3.66
N LEU A 767 60.92 -34.29 3.77
CA LEU A 767 62.10 -34.39 4.61
C LEU A 767 61.73 -34.41 6.10
N PHE A 768 60.82 -33.54 6.54
CA PHE A 768 60.35 -33.51 7.93
C PHE A 768 59.61 -34.80 8.33
N ALA A 769 58.79 -35.35 7.43
CA ALA A 769 58.13 -36.63 7.61
C ALA A 769 59.16 -37.77 7.73
N LEU A 770 60.19 -37.79 6.87
CA LEU A 770 61.28 -38.75 6.95
C LEU A 770 62.02 -38.66 8.30
N HIS A 771 62.35 -37.44 8.75
CA HIS A 771 62.98 -37.20 10.04
C HIS A 771 62.13 -37.70 11.21
N SER A 772 60.81 -37.47 11.15
CA SER A 772 59.86 -37.96 12.15
C SER A 772 59.79 -39.48 12.18
N HIS A 773 59.74 -40.13 11.01
CA HIS A 773 59.77 -41.61 10.91
C HIS A 773 61.07 -42.19 11.47
N LEU A 774 62.20 -41.54 11.21
CA LEU A 774 63.47 -41.93 11.80
C LEU A 774 63.46 -41.78 13.32
N ALA A 775 62.92 -40.69 13.87
CA ALA A 775 62.83 -40.51 15.32
C ALA A 775 61.94 -41.57 15.99
N GLN A 776 60.91 -42.07 15.30
CA GLN A 776 59.99 -43.10 15.82
C GLN A 776 60.52 -44.53 15.74
N ALA A 777 61.54 -44.79 14.93
CA ALA A 777 62.12 -46.13 14.79
C ALA A 777 62.97 -46.50 16.03
N SER A 778 62.41 -47.24 16.99
CA SER A 778 63.05 -47.49 18.30
C SER A 778 64.16 -48.57 18.33
N SER A 779 64.42 -49.25 17.21
CA SER A 779 65.47 -50.27 17.13
C SER A 779 66.44 -49.99 15.99
N VAL A 780 67.66 -50.49 16.12
CA VAL A 780 68.70 -50.36 15.08
C VAL A 780 68.24 -51.00 13.76
N ALA A 781 67.61 -52.18 13.81
CA ALA A 781 67.00 -52.82 12.64
C ALA A 781 65.92 -51.94 11.97
N ALA A 782 65.03 -51.29 12.75
CA ALA A 782 64.01 -50.41 12.19
C ALA A 782 64.63 -49.16 11.54
N LYS A 783 65.67 -48.57 12.16
CA LYS A 783 66.42 -47.44 11.58
C LYS A 783 67.08 -47.82 10.26
N GLN A 784 67.74 -48.98 10.22
CA GLN A 784 68.36 -49.49 8.99
C GLN A 784 67.33 -49.72 7.88
N GLN A 785 66.18 -50.30 8.19
CA GLN A 785 65.09 -50.45 7.21
C GLN A 785 64.64 -49.09 6.63
N VAL A 786 64.61 -48.03 7.44
CA VAL A 786 64.31 -46.68 6.94
C VAL A 786 65.44 -46.16 6.05
N PHE A 787 66.72 -46.38 6.39
CA PHE A 787 67.87 -45.94 5.59
C PHE A 787 68.01 -46.68 4.25
N GLU A 788 67.66 -47.97 4.21
CA GLU A 788 67.69 -48.81 3.01
C GLU A 788 66.44 -48.63 2.13
N ASN A 789 65.39 -48.03 2.69
CA ASN A 789 64.20 -47.72 1.91
C ASN A 789 64.55 -46.75 0.78
N LYS A 790 64.20 -47.11 -0.46
CA LYS A 790 64.43 -46.28 -1.66
C LYS A 790 63.90 -44.85 -1.49
N SER A 791 62.80 -44.69 -0.76
CA SER A 791 62.22 -43.38 -0.45
C SER A 791 63.17 -42.47 0.33
N PHE A 792 64.03 -43.01 1.21
CA PHE A 792 65.04 -42.23 1.92
C PHE A 792 65.99 -41.56 0.94
N SER A 793 66.64 -42.34 0.07
CA SER A 793 67.58 -41.81 -0.94
C SER A 793 66.91 -40.78 -1.84
N THR A 794 65.68 -41.05 -2.29
CA THR A 794 64.94 -40.14 -3.15
C THR A 794 64.58 -38.83 -2.45
N ILE A 795 64.16 -38.85 -1.19
CA ILE A 795 63.83 -37.63 -0.44
C ILE A 795 65.08 -36.76 -0.21
N ILE A 796 66.20 -37.39 0.17
CA ILE A 796 67.48 -36.70 0.38
C ILE A 796 68.02 -36.08 -0.91
N GLU A 797 68.00 -36.83 -2.03
CA GLU A 797 68.40 -36.32 -3.34
C GLU A 797 67.49 -35.17 -3.81
N ASN A 798 66.17 -35.33 -3.67
CA ASN A 798 65.20 -34.31 -4.07
C ASN A 798 65.36 -33.00 -3.30
N PHE A 799 65.70 -33.09 -2.00
CA PHE A 799 66.01 -31.92 -1.18
C PHE A 799 67.37 -31.31 -1.54
N SER A 800 68.39 -32.15 -1.75
CA SER A 800 69.73 -31.70 -2.16
C SER A 800 69.73 -30.97 -3.51
N GLY A 801 68.81 -31.32 -4.40
CA GLY A 801 68.60 -30.62 -5.67
C GLY A 801 67.94 -29.24 -5.55
N LEU A 802 67.53 -28.80 -4.35
CA LEU A 802 66.95 -27.48 -4.12
C LEU A 802 68.03 -26.40 -3.94
N SER A 803 67.73 -25.17 -4.40
CA SER A 803 68.63 -24.03 -4.19
C SER A 803 68.65 -23.60 -2.72
N ASN A 804 69.84 -23.35 -2.18
CA ASN A 804 70.04 -22.86 -0.81
C ASN A 804 69.32 -21.53 -0.50
N LYS A 805 68.90 -20.76 -1.51
CA LYS A 805 68.19 -19.49 -1.32
C LYS A 805 66.70 -19.66 -1.01
N VAL A 806 66.09 -20.79 -1.39
CA VAL A 806 64.64 -21.01 -1.29
C VAL A 806 64.26 -22.04 -0.21
N THR A 807 65.26 -22.75 0.35
CA THR A 807 65.08 -23.71 1.44
C THR A 807 65.23 -23.04 2.80
N SER A 808 64.37 -23.43 3.73
CA SER A 808 64.38 -22.93 5.10
C SER A 808 65.59 -23.46 5.88
N GLU A 809 66.11 -22.64 6.79
CA GLU A 809 67.24 -23.03 7.66
C GLU A 809 66.90 -24.26 8.53
N CYS A 810 65.65 -24.36 8.97
CA CYS A 810 65.15 -25.55 9.69
C CYS A 810 65.27 -26.82 8.82
N ALA A 811 64.82 -26.78 7.55
CA ALA A 811 64.94 -27.93 6.66
C ALA A 811 66.41 -28.28 6.35
N LYS A 812 67.28 -27.28 6.18
CA LYS A 812 68.74 -27.52 6.01
C LYS A 812 69.33 -28.21 7.23
N LYS A 813 68.96 -27.78 8.44
CA LYS A 813 69.38 -28.40 9.69
C LYS A 813 68.92 -29.86 9.77
N VAL A 814 67.64 -30.12 9.52
CA VAL A 814 67.05 -31.47 9.52
C VAL A 814 67.72 -32.36 8.47
N HIS A 815 68.01 -31.84 7.28
CA HIS A 815 68.72 -32.59 6.23
C HIS A 815 70.13 -32.98 6.68
N LYS A 816 70.89 -32.03 7.24
CA LYS A 816 72.24 -32.27 7.77
C LYS A 816 72.21 -33.34 8.87
N GLN A 817 71.31 -33.20 9.83
CA GLN A 817 71.14 -34.17 10.92
C GLN A 817 70.78 -35.56 10.38
N THR A 818 69.80 -35.65 9.49
CA THR A 818 69.31 -36.92 8.94
C THR A 818 70.39 -37.66 8.15
N THR A 819 71.15 -36.93 7.33
CA THR A 819 72.26 -37.49 6.54
C THR A 819 73.41 -37.93 7.46
N ARG A 820 73.74 -37.12 8.47
CA ARG A 820 74.74 -37.47 9.48
C ARG A 820 74.35 -38.71 10.27
N THR A 821 73.12 -38.78 10.76
CA THR A 821 72.61 -39.92 11.51
C THR A 821 72.75 -41.21 10.69
N LYS A 822 72.38 -41.19 9.40
CA LYS A 822 72.60 -42.34 8.52
C LYS A 822 74.07 -42.78 8.48
N ALA A 823 74.98 -41.85 8.19
CA ALA A 823 76.41 -42.16 8.07
C ALA A 823 76.99 -42.75 9.36
N ILE A 824 76.58 -42.23 10.52
CA ILE A 824 77.03 -42.73 11.83
C ILE A 824 76.48 -44.14 12.08
N TYR A 825 75.18 -44.38 11.85
CA TYR A 825 74.60 -45.71 12.03
C TYR A 825 75.22 -46.76 11.09
N GLU A 826 75.45 -46.42 9.82
CA GLU A 826 76.09 -47.32 8.85
C GLU A 826 77.52 -47.67 9.27
N THR A 827 78.28 -46.69 9.77
CA THR A 827 79.66 -46.90 10.25
C THR A 827 79.67 -47.77 11.52
N LEU A 828 78.82 -47.46 12.50
CA LEU A 828 78.72 -48.24 13.75
C LEU A 828 78.29 -49.70 13.50
N LEU A 829 77.40 -49.94 12.54
CA LEU A 829 77.02 -51.29 12.12
C LEU A 829 78.18 -52.01 11.41
N GLY A 830 78.88 -51.32 10.50
CA GLY A 830 80.04 -51.87 9.79
C GLY A 830 81.19 -52.27 10.72
N ASP A 831 81.42 -51.47 11.76
CA ASP A 831 82.47 -51.68 12.77
C ASP A 831 82.06 -52.66 13.89
N ASN A 832 80.83 -53.22 13.83
CA ASN A 832 80.22 -54.04 14.89
C ASN A 832 80.13 -53.36 16.27
N ALA A 833 80.12 -52.02 16.30
CA ALA A 833 79.94 -51.23 17.51
C ALA A 833 78.49 -51.30 18.05
N ILE A 834 77.53 -51.51 17.14
CA ILE A 834 76.12 -51.79 17.47
C ILE A 834 75.63 -52.99 16.65
N LYS A 835 74.58 -53.66 17.11
CA LYS A 835 73.94 -54.79 16.44
C LYS A 835 72.50 -54.48 16.05
N LEU A 836 71.96 -55.27 15.11
CA LEU A 836 70.58 -55.08 14.62
C LEU A 836 69.52 -55.26 15.70
N GLU A 837 69.80 -56.12 16.67
CA GLU A 837 68.90 -56.42 17.79
C GLU A 837 68.91 -55.35 18.89
N ASP A 838 69.82 -54.38 18.82
CA ASP A 838 69.95 -53.33 19.83
C ASP A 838 68.82 -52.28 19.72
N GLN A 839 68.50 -51.66 20.86
CA GLN A 839 67.63 -50.48 20.90
C GLN A 839 68.39 -49.24 20.40
N SER A 840 67.71 -48.37 19.66
CA SER A 840 68.34 -47.16 19.08
C SER A 840 68.54 -46.05 20.11
N ASP A 841 67.83 -46.09 21.24
CA ASP A 841 67.78 -45.02 22.25
C ASP A 841 69.16 -44.54 22.72
N ARG A 842 70.11 -45.45 22.92
CA ARG A 842 71.47 -45.10 23.38
C ARG A 842 72.21 -44.25 22.36
N VAL A 843 72.13 -44.62 21.09
CA VAL A 843 72.77 -43.89 19.98
C VAL A 843 72.02 -42.59 19.71
N ASP A 844 70.69 -42.63 19.65
CA ASP A 844 69.85 -41.46 19.40
C ASP A 844 70.01 -40.40 20.51
N THR A 845 70.10 -40.82 21.77
CA THR A 845 70.37 -39.92 22.91
C THR A 845 71.73 -39.26 22.76
N LEU A 846 72.78 -40.02 22.40
CA LEU A 846 74.11 -39.47 22.18
C LEU A 846 74.17 -38.49 21.01
N LEU A 847 73.51 -38.82 19.89
CA LEU A 847 73.43 -37.92 18.73
C LEU A 847 72.77 -36.59 19.07
N LYS A 848 71.81 -36.60 20.02
CA LYS A 848 71.14 -35.40 20.53
C LYS A 848 72.00 -34.65 21.54
N GLU A 849 72.57 -35.34 22.53
CA GLU A 849 73.44 -34.75 23.56
C GLU A 849 74.69 -34.10 22.96
N LEU A 850 75.23 -34.66 21.88
CA LEU A 850 76.44 -34.19 21.19
C LEU A 850 76.15 -33.41 19.90
N GLU A 851 74.90 -33.00 19.65
CA GLU A 851 74.49 -32.39 18.37
C GLU A 851 75.37 -31.18 17.99
N THR A 852 75.64 -30.29 18.94
CA THR A 852 76.44 -29.07 18.75
C THR A 852 77.91 -29.36 18.46
N VAL A 853 78.45 -30.43 19.05
CA VAL A 853 79.82 -30.91 18.81
C VAL A 853 79.92 -31.55 17.43
N LEU A 854 78.96 -32.40 17.10
CA LEU A 854 78.89 -33.03 15.78
C LEU A 854 78.70 -31.99 14.67
N ASP A 855 78.05 -30.86 14.96
CA ASP A 855 77.86 -29.80 13.98
C ASP A 855 79.12 -29.00 13.66
N SER A 856 80.09 -28.93 14.58
CA SER A 856 81.36 -28.22 14.39
C SER A 856 82.44 -29.06 13.69
N ILE A 857 82.25 -30.38 13.58
CA ILE A 857 83.18 -31.31 12.94
C ILE A 857 82.78 -31.51 11.47
N ILE A 858 83.74 -31.36 10.55
CA ILE A 858 83.50 -31.56 9.11
C ILE A 858 83.63 -33.05 8.72
N ASP A 859 84.54 -33.79 9.35
CA ASP A 859 84.83 -35.19 9.02
C ASP A 859 83.78 -36.16 9.61
N SER A 860 83.02 -36.83 8.75
CA SER A 860 81.99 -37.81 9.11
C SER A 860 82.53 -39.08 9.76
N ASN A 861 83.75 -39.49 9.41
CA ASN A 861 84.42 -40.63 10.03
C ASN A 861 84.77 -40.28 11.48
N LEU A 862 85.29 -39.07 11.70
CA LEU A 862 85.62 -38.57 13.04
C LEU A 862 84.36 -38.43 13.93
N GLN A 863 83.25 -37.97 13.35
CA GLN A 863 81.95 -37.96 14.04
C GLN A 863 81.50 -39.37 14.47
N SER A 864 81.68 -40.37 13.60
CA SER A 864 81.32 -41.76 13.89
C SER A 864 82.21 -42.36 14.98
N GLN A 865 83.52 -42.12 14.92
CA GLN A 865 84.48 -42.54 15.95
C GLN A 865 84.22 -41.88 17.30
N LEU A 866 83.82 -40.61 17.32
CA LEU A 866 83.43 -39.89 18.53
C LEU A 866 82.22 -40.54 19.20
N ILE A 867 81.21 -40.91 18.41
CA ILE A 867 80.01 -41.59 18.92
C ILE A 867 80.33 -43.00 19.39
N ASP A 868 81.12 -43.77 18.62
CA ASP A 868 81.57 -45.11 19.04
C ASP A 868 82.33 -45.07 20.38
N ALA A 869 83.30 -44.15 20.49
CA ALA A 869 84.06 -43.96 21.72
C ALA A 869 83.16 -43.58 22.91
N SER A 870 82.17 -42.71 22.68
CA SER A 870 81.22 -42.28 23.72
C SER A 870 80.18 -43.35 24.08
N LEU A 871 79.88 -44.28 23.18
CA LEU A 871 78.99 -45.42 23.44
C LEU A 871 79.63 -46.45 24.38
N HIS A 872 80.94 -46.64 24.26
CA HIS A 872 81.70 -47.70 24.91
C HIS A 872 82.57 -47.24 26.09
N ASP A 873 82.75 -45.94 26.28
CA ASP A 873 83.57 -45.37 27.35
C ASP A 873 82.83 -44.23 28.07
N GLU A 874 82.30 -44.54 29.26
CA GLU A 874 81.54 -43.58 30.07
C GLU A 874 82.43 -42.41 30.56
N THR A 875 83.71 -42.66 30.84
CA THR A 875 84.65 -41.60 31.25
C THR A 875 84.88 -40.62 30.10
N PHE A 876 85.02 -41.13 28.88
CA PHE A 876 85.12 -40.31 27.66
C PHE A 876 83.85 -39.50 27.42
N LYS A 877 82.69 -40.14 27.50
CA LYS A 877 81.37 -39.51 27.36
C LYS A 877 81.20 -38.35 28.35
N GLN A 878 81.43 -38.61 29.65
CA GLN A 878 81.24 -37.62 30.71
C GLN A 878 82.19 -36.44 30.58
N ALA A 879 83.45 -36.66 30.19
CA ALA A 879 84.41 -35.59 29.97
C ALA A 879 83.94 -34.62 28.86
N ILE A 880 83.43 -35.16 27.75
CA ILE A 880 82.91 -34.36 26.63
C ILE A 880 81.64 -33.63 27.04
N LEU A 881 80.66 -34.30 27.65
CA LEU A 881 79.40 -33.67 28.05
C LEU A 881 79.61 -32.54 29.08
N LYS A 882 80.46 -32.76 30.08
CA LYS A 882 80.86 -31.73 31.05
C LYS A 882 81.43 -30.48 30.36
N LYS A 883 82.19 -30.66 29.28
CA LYS A 883 82.72 -29.55 28.49
C LYS A 883 81.65 -28.88 27.63
N VAL A 884 80.75 -29.65 27.02
CA VAL A 884 79.60 -29.12 26.25
C VAL A 884 78.72 -28.24 27.15
N GLU A 885 78.42 -28.69 28.36
CA GLU A 885 77.68 -27.90 29.35
C GLU A 885 78.42 -26.62 29.74
N ALA A 886 79.73 -26.68 30.00
CA ALA A 886 80.54 -25.50 30.33
C ALA A 886 80.58 -24.47 29.18
N ASN A 887 80.71 -24.92 27.93
CA ASN A 887 80.68 -24.06 26.74
C ASN A 887 79.30 -23.40 26.55
N SER A 888 78.22 -24.08 26.92
CA SER A 888 76.85 -23.51 26.85
C SER A 888 76.58 -22.41 27.87
N LYS A 889 77.38 -22.33 28.95
CA LYS A 889 77.29 -21.31 30.02
C LYS A 889 78.28 -20.15 29.85
N GLU A 890 78.93 -20.02 28.69
CA GLU A 890 80.01 -19.05 28.40
C GLU A 890 81.27 -19.20 29.29
N GLU A 891 81.41 -20.28 30.07
CA GLU A 891 82.51 -20.47 31.03
C GLU A 891 83.82 -20.96 30.39
N ALA A 892 83.80 -21.35 29.11
CA ALA A 892 84.97 -21.87 28.40
C ALA A 892 85.03 -21.46 26.92
N HIS A 893 86.20 -21.01 26.46
CA HIS A 893 86.46 -20.54 25.08
C HIS A 893 86.97 -21.62 24.11
N THR A 894 87.09 -22.89 24.54
CA THR A 894 87.63 -23.96 23.69
C THR A 894 86.53 -24.51 22.77
N LYS A 895 86.62 -24.25 21.46
CA LYS A 895 85.74 -24.86 20.43
C LYS A 895 86.12 -26.32 20.20
N PHE A 896 85.14 -27.18 19.96
CA PHE A 896 85.40 -28.55 19.52
C PHE A 896 85.85 -28.56 18.07
N THR A 897 87.16 -28.66 17.87
CA THR A 897 87.81 -28.80 16.56
C THR A 897 88.09 -30.28 16.24
N SER A 898 88.30 -30.59 14.96
CA SER A 898 88.62 -31.94 14.52
C SER A 898 89.90 -32.46 15.19
N GLU A 899 90.89 -31.58 15.34
CA GLU A 899 92.18 -31.86 15.95
C GLU A 899 92.05 -32.17 17.44
N LEU A 900 91.21 -31.42 18.16
CA LEU A 900 90.89 -31.71 19.56
C LEU A 900 90.24 -33.09 19.71
N ILE A 901 89.24 -33.41 18.89
CA ILE A 901 88.57 -34.73 18.97
C ILE A 901 89.55 -35.86 18.64
N GLN A 902 90.43 -35.66 17.66
CA GLN A 902 91.44 -36.64 17.30
C GLN A 902 92.47 -36.89 18.42
N ASP A 903 92.84 -35.85 19.18
CA ASP A 903 93.67 -36.00 20.39
C ASP A 903 92.95 -36.81 21.48
N LEU A 904 91.67 -36.55 21.73
CA LEU A 904 90.87 -37.30 22.72
C LEU A 904 90.75 -38.78 22.32
N LEU A 905 90.47 -39.06 21.05
CA LEU A 905 90.44 -40.43 20.52
C LEU A 905 91.83 -41.09 20.61
N SER A 906 92.91 -40.34 20.40
CA SER A 906 94.27 -40.85 20.57
C SER A 906 94.61 -41.14 22.04
N LEU A 907 94.14 -40.33 22.99
CA LEU A 907 94.24 -40.63 24.43
C LEU A 907 93.50 -41.91 24.80
N LYS A 908 92.29 -42.10 24.24
CA LYS A 908 91.54 -43.34 24.41
C LYS A 908 92.30 -44.52 23.85
N LYS A 909 92.85 -44.39 22.63
CA LYS A 909 93.66 -45.44 22.00
C LYS A 909 94.90 -45.79 22.83
N PHE A 910 95.59 -44.80 23.39
CA PHE A 910 96.70 -45.03 24.31
C PHE A 910 96.24 -45.86 25.52
N ARG A 911 95.16 -45.45 26.18
CA ARG A 911 94.59 -46.15 27.33
C ARG A 911 94.21 -47.58 26.98
N ASP A 912 93.48 -47.80 25.89
CA ASP A 912 93.03 -49.13 25.46
C ASP A 912 94.22 -50.04 25.15
N GLN A 913 95.26 -49.54 24.48
CA GLN A 913 96.48 -50.30 24.22
C GLN A 913 97.22 -50.70 25.51
N LYS A 914 97.27 -49.84 26.52
CA LYS A 914 97.91 -50.17 27.80
C LYS A 914 97.08 -51.14 28.64
N ILE A 915 95.75 -51.01 28.64
CA ILE A 915 94.87 -51.98 29.30
C ILE A 915 94.96 -53.35 28.60
N ASN A 916 95.03 -53.41 27.27
CA ASN A 916 95.23 -54.67 26.55
C ASN A 916 96.61 -55.28 26.83
N LEU A 917 97.67 -54.46 26.86
CA LEU A 917 99.01 -54.92 27.24
C LEU A 917 99.02 -55.49 28.67
N SER A 918 98.29 -54.87 29.60
CA SER A 918 98.09 -55.36 30.96
C SER A 918 97.49 -56.76 30.99
N LYS A 919 96.43 -56.99 30.20
CA LYS A 919 95.82 -58.32 30.04
C LYS A 919 96.76 -59.33 29.39
N GLU A 920 97.53 -58.95 28.37
CA GLU A 920 98.49 -59.84 27.70
C GLU A 920 99.68 -60.21 28.58
N LYS A 921 100.16 -59.27 29.39
CA LYS A 921 101.33 -59.44 30.27
C LYS A 921 100.97 -59.84 31.70
N ASN A 922 99.68 -59.98 32.01
CA ASN A 922 99.14 -60.22 33.36
C ASN A 922 99.67 -59.22 34.40
N TYR A 923 99.59 -57.92 34.10
CA TYR A 923 99.84 -56.90 35.12
C TYR A 923 98.69 -56.85 36.15
N ASP A 924 98.95 -56.26 37.32
CA ASP A 924 97.99 -56.19 38.41
C ASP A 924 96.89 -55.14 38.17
N SER A 925 95.82 -55.19 38.99
CA SER A 925 94.72 -54.21 38.93
C SER A 925 95.18 -52.77 39.14
N ASP A 926 96.31 -52.58 39.83
CA ASP A 926 96.88 -51.27 40.12
C ASP A 926 97.48 -50.62 38.86
N TYR A 927 98.04 -51.42 37.94
CA TYR A 927 98.46 -50.97 36.62
C TYR A 927 97.27 -50.40 35.82
N ASP A 928 96.16 -51.12 35.76
CA ASP A 928 94.96 -50.70 35.05
C ASP A 928 94.34 -49.46 35.69
N GLN A 929 94.33 -49.41 37.03
CA GLN A 929 93.85 -48.24 37.77
C GLN A 929 94.67 -47.00 37.43
N SER A 930 96.00 -47.09 37.39
CA SER A 930 96.83 -45.92 37.10
C SER A 930 96.69 -45.41 35.67
N VAL A 931 96.53 -46.33 34.70
CA VAL A 931 96.22 -45.99 33.30
C VAL A 931 94.87 -45.29 33.18
N ASN A 932 93.83 -45.76 33.88
CA ASN A 932 92.51 -45.13 33.88
C ASN A 932 92.51 -43.77 34.60
N GLN A 933 93.25 -43.62 35.71
CA GLN A 933 93.40 -42.35 36.44
C GLN A 933 94.13 -41.30 35.59
N PHE A 934 95.21 -41.69 34.91
CA PHE A 934 95.88 -40.85 33.93
C PHE A 934 94.92 -40.42 32.82
N TYR A 935 94.21 -41.38 32.21
CA TYR A 935 93.32 -41.13 31.09
C TYR A 935 92.21 -40.11 31.43
N GLY A 936 91.52 -40.27 32.56
CA GLY A 936 90.48 -39.32 32.99
C GLY A 936 91.03 -37.90 33.18
N LYS A 937 92.19 -37.76 33.84
CA LYS A 937 92.84 -36.46 34.03
C LYS A 937 93.36 -35.87 32.72
N ALA A 938 93.92 -36.68 31.84
CA ALA A 938 94.42 -36.24 30.54
C ALA A 938 93.30 -35.73 29.64
N LEU A 939 92.11 -36.36 29.68
CA LEU A 939 90.92 -35.86 29.00
C LEU A 939 90.48 -34.50 29.56
N ASP A 940 90.36 -34.35 30.89
CA ASP A 940 90.01 -33.08 31.54
C ASP A 940 91.02 -31.96 31.19
N ILE A 941 92.32 -32.27 31.17
CA ILE A 941 93.39 -31.32 30.81
C ILE A 941 93.29 -30.92 29.34
N ARG A 942 93.11 -31.88 28.42
CA ARG A 942 93.02 -31.59 26.99
C ARG A 942 91.78 -30.76 26.65
N LEU A 943 90.69 -31.00 27.37
CA LEU A 943 89.45 -30.23 27.27
C LEU A 943 89.50 -28.90 28.07
N SER A 944 90.61 -28.56 28.72
CA SER A 944 90.74 -27.30 29.46
C SER A 944 90.89 -26.09 28.52
N SER A 945 90.83 -24.89 29.09
CA SER A 945 91.12 -23.63 28.37
C SER A 945 92.59 -23.21 28.49
N ASP A 946 93.46 -24.08 29.00
CA ASP A 946 94.88 -23.75 29.14
C ASP A 946 95.57 -23.71 27.76
N PRO A 947 96.65 -22.92 27.58
CA PRO A 947 97.43 -22.93 26.35
C PRO A 947 97.99 -24.33 26.03
N LEU A 948 98.08 -24.70 24.74
CA LEU A 948 98.50 -26.04 24.30
C LEU A 948 99.83 -26.52 24.94
N GLN A 949 100.82 -25.62 25.06
CA GLN A 949 102.10 -25.97 25.70
C GLN A 949 101.94 -26.32 27.18
N LYS A 950 101.02 -25.63 27.88
CA LYS A 950 100.67 -25.93 29.27
C LYS A 950 99.89 -27.24 29.35
N GLN A 951 98.93 -27.48 28.46
CA GLN A 951 98.21 -28.76 28.41
C GLN A 951 99.16 -29.95 28.20
N VAL A 952 100.10 -29.87 27.25
CA VAL A 952 101.10 -30.94 27.05
C VAL A 952 101.95 -31.16 28.29
N LYS A 953 102.41 -30.07 28.92
CA LYS A 953 103.18 -30.16 30.16
C LYS A 953 102.35 -30.84 31.27
N ASP A 954 101.12 -30.41 31.47
CA ASP A 954 100.24 -30.92 32.52
C ASP A 954 99.85 -32.39 32.26
N ILE A 955 99.70 -32.80 31.00
CA ILE A 955 99.52 -34.21 30.60
C ILE A 955 100.76 -35.03 30.95
N LEU A 956 101.96 -34.55 30.64
CA LEU A 956 103.22 -35.24 30.98
C LEU A 956 103.47 -35.30 32.49
N ASP A 957 103.15 -34.23 33.22
CA ASP A 957 103.25 -34.18 34.68
C ASP A 957 102.24 -35.15 35.33
N THR A 958 101.05 -35.27 34.74
CA THR A 958 100.05 -36.27 35.15
C THR A 958 100.53 -37.69 34.86
N ALA A 959 101.16 -37.94 33.71
CA ALA A 959 101.75 -39.24 33.38
C ALA A 959 102.86 -39.62 34.36
N ASN A 960 103.76 -38.70 34.69
CA ASN A 960 104.81 -38.92 35.69
C ASN A 960 104.22 -39.24 37.06
N THR A 961 103.17 -38.54 37.47
CA THR A 961 102.50 -38.77 38.76
C THR A 961 101.81 -40.13 38.81
N GLU A 962 100.97 -40.45 37.82
CA GLU A 962 100.15 -41.66 37.83
C GLU A 962 100.95 -42.92 37.44
N PHE A 963 101.98 -42.80 36.60
CA PHE A 963 102.81 -43.95 36.21
C PHE A 963 104.01 -44.22 37.13
N SER A 964 104.24 -43.38 38.16
CA SER A 964 105.32 -43.56 39.13
C SER A 964 105.29 -44.93 39.86
N HIS A 965 106.47 -45.42 40.25
CA HIS A 965 106.63 -46.73 40.90
C HIS A 965 106.17 -46.72 42.36
N ARG A 966 104.90 -47.06 42.64
CA ARG A 966 104.27 -46.97 43.97
C ARG A 966 104.88 -47.77 45.14
N ASN A 967 105.89 -48.61 44.94
CA ASN A 967 106.64 -49.24 46.05
C ASN A 967 107.79 -48.35 46.54
N ASP A 968 107.50 -47.07 46.75
CA ASP A 968 108.43 -46.04 47.25
C ASP A 968 109.02 -46.42 48.60
N ARG A 969 108.29 -47.17 49.46
CA ARG A 969 108.82 -47.58 50.77
C ARG A 969 109.93 -48.63 50.70
N LEU A 970 109.80 -49.63 49.82
CA LEU A 970 110.83 -50.65 49.65
C LEU A 970 112.06 -50.09 48.92
N ARG A 971 111.86 -49.16 47.97
CA ARG A 971 112.96 -48.49 47.26
C ARG A 971 113.61 -47.38 48.09
N PHE A 972 112.87 -46.65 48.92
CA PHE A 972 113.45 -45.73 49.92
C PHE A 972 114.29 -46.50 50.93
N VAL A 973 113.86 -47.69 51.38
CA VAL A 973 114.71 -48.57 52.20
C VAL A 973 115.94 -49.03 51.42
N ALA A 974 115.83 -49.31 50.11
CA ALA A 974 116.99 -49.64 49.28
C ALA A 974 117.95 -48.45 49.04
N ASP A 975 117.42 -47.23 48.91
CA ASP A 975 118.17 -45.98 48.73
C ASP A 975 118.80 -45.52 50.07
N VAL A 976 118.11 -45.69 51.20
CA VAL A 976 118.66 -45.53 52.56
C VAL A 976 119.69 -46.62 52.86
N ALA A 977 119.46 -47.87 52.45
CA ALA A 977 120.45 -48.93 52.56
C ALA A 977 121.69 -48.63 51.69
N MET A 978 121.53 -48.01 50.51
CA MET A 978 122.66 -47.50 49.72
C MET A 978 123.44 -46.41 50.47
N VAL A 979 122.77 -45.46 51.10
CA VAL A 979 123.42 -44.38 51.88
C VAL A 979 124.10 -44.92 53.14
N VAL A 980 123.47 -45.86 53.85
CA VAL A 980 124.03 -46.47 55.07
C VAL A 980 125.19 -47.41 54.72
N SER A 981 125.09 -48.20 53.66
CA SER A 981 126.18 -49.07 53.18
C SER A 981 127.33 -48.30 52.52
N ALA A 982 127.14 -47.03 52.14
CA ALA A 982 128.21 -46.17 51.66
C ALA A 982 129.26 -45.89 52.75
N PHE A 983 128.89 -45.88 54.04
CA PHE A 983 129.83 -45.80 55.16
C PHE A 983 130.63 -47.09 55.39
N ALA A 984 130.17 -48.22 54.85
CA ALA A 984 130.86 -49.52 54.89
C ALA A 984 131.62 -49.84 53.58
N LEU A 985 131.84 -48.84 52.71
CA LEU A 985 132.46 -48.93 51.38
C LEU A 985 131.72 -49.80 50.34
N VAL A 986 130.72 -50.61 50.72
CA VAL A 986 129.93 -51.45 49.78
C VAL A 986 128.93 -50.60 48.95
N GLY A 987 128.31 -49.58 49.55
CA GLY A 987 127.30 -48.75 48.89
C GLY A 987 127.86 -47.89 47.75
N ILE A 988 129.14 -47.50 47.82
CA ILE A 988 129.81 -46.70 46.78
C ILE A 988 130.01 -47.51 45.49
N PHE A 989 130.33 -48.81 45.59
CA PHE A 989 130.49 -49.67 44.42
C PHE A 989 129.15 -49.95 43.70
N ILE A 990 128.07 -50.12 44.45
CA ILE A 990 126.73 -50.31 43.87
C ILE A 990 126.26 -49.02 43.18
N GLY A 991 126.48 -47.85 43.81
CA GLY A 991 126.16 -46.54 43.22
C GLY A 991 126.94 -46.24 41.94
N LEU A 992 128.25 -46.54 41.91
CA LEU A 992 129.09 -46.38 40.71
C LEU A 992 128.70 -47.37 39.59
N GLY A 993 128.31 -48.60 39.94
CA GLY A 993 127.84 -49.59 38.96
C GLY A 993 126.55 -49.16 38.25
N ARG A 994 125.65 -48.44 38.93
CA ARG A 994 124.41 -47.92 38.33
C ARG A 994 124.66 -46.73 37.40
N LEU A 995 125.59 -45.84 37.77
CA LEU A 995 126.02 -44.74 36.91
C LEU A 995 126.69 -45.25 35.62
N ALA A 996 127.51 -46.30 35.71
CA ALA A 996 128.14 -46.92 34.54
C ALA A 996 127.14 -47.60 33.58
N LEU A 997 125.95 -47.96 34.06
CA LEU A 997 124.85 -48.55 33.28
C LEU A 997 123.81 -47.50 32.83
N GLY A 998 124.10 -46.19 32.98
CA GLY A 998 123.21 -45.11 32.54
C GLY A 998 121.94 -44.94 33.37
N LYS A 999 121.87 -45.54 34.58
CA LYS A 999 120.72 -45.40 35.49
C LYS A 999 120.97 -44.30 36.52
N THR A 1000 119.90 -43.67 37.00
CA THR A 1000 119.95 -42.71 38.11
C THR A 1000 120.55 -43.33 39.36
N LEU A 1001 121.22 -42.49 40.16
CA LEU A 1001 121.94 -42.91 41.36
C LEU A 1001 120.99 -43.56 42.38
N PHE A 1002 119.75 -43.09 42.48
CA PHE A 1002 118.69 -43.60 43.35
C PHE A 1002 117.58 -44.32 42.56
N PHE A 1003 116.91 -45.29 43.20
CA PHE A 1003 115.83 -46.10 42.59
C PHE A 1003 114.48 -45.35 42.50
N SER A 1004 114.32 -44.23 43.21
CA SER A 1004 113.07 -43.43 43.25
C SER A 1004 112.81 -42.57 42.00
N ASP A 1005 113.84 -42.13 41.26
CA ASP A 1005 113.71 -41.18 40.14
C ASP A 1005 113.70 -41.83 38.73
N ALA A 1006 113.49 -43.15 38.64
CA ALA A 1006 113.48 -43.85 37.36
C ALA A 1006 112.10 -43.73 36.68
N LYS A 1007 112.07 -43.15 35.48
CA LYS A 1007 110.88 -43.08 34.62
C LYS A 1007 110.42 -44.47 34.23
N THR A 1008 109.11 -44.64 34.10
CA THR A 1008 108.55 -45.92 33.66
C THR A 1008 108.46 -45.99 32.14
N ASP A 1009 108.54 -47.21 31.60
CA ASP A 1009 108.45 -47.46 30.15
C ASP A 1009 107.19 -46.83 29.53
N ARG A 1010 106.08 -46.72 30.29
CA ARG A 1010 104.83 -46.07 29.86
C ARG A 1010 104.94 -44.56 29.72
N GLU A 1011 105.64 -43.91 30.65
CA GLU A 1011 105.87 -42.46 30.64
C GLU A 1011 106.84 -42.08 29.52
N GLU A 1012 107.91 -42.86 29.33
CA GLU A 1012 108.83 -42.67 28.20
C GLU A 1012 108.12 -42.89 26.87
N GLU A 1013 107.29 -43.93 26.75
CA GLU A 1013 106.53 -44.18 25.52
C GLU A 1013 105.53 -43.07 25.20
N LEU A 1014 104.76 -42.59 26.18
CA LEU A 1014 103.85 -41.46 25.98
C LEU A 1014 104.63 -40.22 25.49
N LYS A 1015 105.73 -39.89 26.17
CA LYS A 1015 106.53 -38.71 25.85
C LYS A 1015 107.22 -38.79 24.49
N ASP A 1016 107.76 -39.95 24.13
CA ASP A 1016 108.59 -40.08 22.93
C ASP A 1016 107.84 -40.53 21.68
N LYS A 1017 106.72 -41.25 21.83
CA LYS A 1017 105.99 -41.85 20.71
C LYS A 1017 104.58 -41.30 20.50
N TRP A 1018 103.97 -40.66 21.51
CA TRP A 1018 102.59 -40.20 21.43
C TRP A 1018 102.45 -38.68 21.45
N ILE A 1019 103.29 -37.96 22.20
CA ILE A 1019 103.30 -36.49 22.24
C ILE A 1019 104.09 -35.91 21.05
N VAL A 1020 103.50 -34.93 20.36
CA VAL A 1020 104.15 -34.21 19.26
C VAL A 1020 105.26 -33.30 19.82
N LYS A 1021 106.49 -33.43 19.30
CA LYS A 1021 107.69 -32.77 19.86
C LYS A 1021 107.83 -31.31 19.46
N ASP A 1022 107.31 -30.91 18.29
CA ASP A 1022 107.43 -29.57 17.74
C ASP A 1022 106.04 -28.92 17.61
N LEU A 1023 105.62 -28.20 18.64
CA LEU A 1023 104.36 -27.45 18.60
C LEU A 1023 104.59 -26.06 17.99
N PRO A 1024 103.72 -25.60 17.06
CA PRO A 1024 103.79 -24.23 16.56
C PRO A 1024 103.58 -23.20 17.68
N LYS A 1025 104.20 -22.02 17.53
CA LYS A 1025 104.13 -20.94 18.54
C LYS A 1025 102.81 -20.16 18.51
N ASP A 1026 102.06 -20.26 17.42
CA ASP A 1026 100.76 -19.62 17.27
C ASP A 1026 99.67 -20.59 17.72
N GLU A 1027 98.63 -20.06 18.38
CA GLU A 1027 97.43 -20.76 18.91
C GLU A 1027 96.55 -21.35 17.80
N SER A 1028 97.16 -22.14 16.91
CA SER A 1028 96.46 -22.96 15.93
C SER A 1028 96.00 -24.25 16.61
N ASP A 1029 94.75 -24.64 16.38
CA ASP A 1029 94.22 -25.94 16.79
C ASP A 1029 94.99 -27.03 16.03
N VAL A 1030 96.00 -27.61 16.69
CA VAL A 1030 96.86 -28.68 16.14
C VAL A 1030 96.78 -29.89 17.07
N CYS A 1031 96.78 -31.10 16.50
CA CYS A 1031 96.86 -32.33 17.29
C CYS A 1031 98.16 -32.36 18.10
N ILE A 1032 98.04 -32.49 19.41
CA ILE A 1032 99.19 -32.59 20.32
C ILE A 1032 99.51 -34.05 20.68
N ILE A 1033 98.61 -34.98 20.35
CA ILE A 1033 98.73 -36.41 20.60
C ILE A 1033 98.46 -37.17 19.30
N THR A 1034 99.46 -37.89 18.83
CA THR A 1034 99.37 -38.74 17.64
C THR A 1034 99.70 -40.17 18.00
N ALA A 1035 98.77 -41.08 17.73
CA ALA A 1035 99.08 -42.49 17.87
C ALA A 1035 100.21 -42.89 16.91
N PRO A 1036 101.26 -43.59 17.38
CA PRO A 1036 102.31 -44.10 16.52
C PRO A 1036 101.70 -45.04 15.45
N ALA A 1037 102.22 -44.97 14.22
CA ALA A 1037 101.83 -45.89 13.17
C ALA A 1037 102.08 -47.33 13.63
N ALA A 1038 101.07 -48.19 13.46
CA ALA A 1038 101.06 -49.56 13.96
C ALA A 1038 102.18 -50.41 13.35
#